data_AF-A0A922EA60-F1
#
_entry.id   AF-A0A922EA60-F1
#
_cell.length_a   1.000
_cell.length_b   1.000
_cell.length_c   1.000
_cell.angle_alpha   90.00
_cell.angle_beta   90.00
_cell.angle_gamma   90.00
#
_symmetry.space_group_name_H-M   'P 1'
#
loop_
_entity.id
_entity.type
_entity.pdbx_description
1 polymer ?
#
loop_
_entity_poly.entity_id
_entity_poly.type
_entity_poly.pdbx_seq_one_letter_code
_entity_poly.pdbx_strand_id
1 'polypeptide(L)'
;MAALSSVVGSSGAPQIGPWCSSRDCKRRGHYNSALSLPRPSTPFLRLHSRHLSLFPPTRRYPRELGNGRLGFHRNKNYTRKQYTSMFNEPVTEAPFSGRNACISCSLNRKRSHLNIKRSIPRAFLDKSTFHISKHGIGNISVRYDHLPQATVGPDEPHAASTAWPDVLEKQDLDISYPEIDRAELEGFLSSELPSHPKVYRGQLKNGLRYLILPNKVPPNRFEAHMEVHVGSIDEEDDEQGIAHMIEHVAFLGSKKREKLLGTGARSNAYTDFHHTVFHIHSPTSTKDSDGDLLPSVLDALNEIAFHPKFLASRVEKERRAILSELQMMNTIEYRVDCQLLQHLHSENKLSKRFPIGLEEQIKKWDADKIRKFHERWYFPANATLYIVGDIDNISKTVGQIEAVFGQTGLENEAISAPSPSAFGAMASFLVPKLSAGLAGSLSNEKSSTSLDQSKILKKERHAVRPPVKHNWSLPGSSTDGKLPQIFQHELLQNFSINMFCKIPVNKVQTYGDLRNVLMKRIFLSALHFRINTRYKSSNPPFTSVELDHSDSGREGCTVTTLTVTAEPKNWQSAIRVAVQEVRRLKEFGVTRGELTRYMDALLKDSEHLAALIDNVSSVDNLDFIMESDALGHTVMDQRQGHESLVAVAGTVTLEEVNSIGAKVLEYIADFGKATTPLPAAIVACVPKKVHVDGIGETEFKISPTEITAAIKSGLDEPIEAEPELEVPKELISSSQLQELRLQRSPTFIPLSPETNVTKVHDKETGITQCRLSNGIPINYKISKTEAQGGVMRLIVGGGRAAESPESKGSVVVGVRTLSEGGRVGDFSREQVELFCVNHLINCSLESTEEFISMEFRFTLRDNGMRAAFQLLHMVLEHSVWLDDAFDRARQLYLSYYRSIPKSLERSTAHKLMLAMLNGDERFVEPTPPSLENLTLQSVKDAVMNQFVGNNMEVSIVGDFSEEEIESCVLDYLGTVRATRNSDRAQEFSPIFFRPSPSDLQSQQVFLKDTDERACAYIAGPAPNRWGFTVDSEDLLESIRNTSTADVAESQSEELHMEGKAVQTHLQRKLRGHSLFFGITMGLLAEVINSRQNGHFS
;
A
#
# COMPACT_ATOMS: atom_id res chain seq x y z
N MET A 1 36.79 44.45 -4.06
CA MET A 1 36.94 45.49 -5.09
C MET A 1 36.73 44.81 -6.45
N ALA A 2 36.00 45.35 -7.41
CA ALA A 2 35.06 46.48 -7.42
C ALA A 2 33.98 46.20 -8.50
N ALA A 3 32.71 46.59 -8.27
CA ALA A 3 32.02 47.68 -8.99
C ALA A 3 31.68 47.41 -10.48
N LEU A 4 30.50 47.70 -11.04
CA LEU A 4 29.18 48.19 -10.56
C LEU A 4 28.14 47.65 -11.60
N SER A 5 26.89 47.30 -11.26
CA SER A 5 25.67 48.15 -11.35
C SER A 5 25.42 48.81 -12.74
N SER A 6 24.20 48.97 -13.27
CA SER A 6 22.82 48.57 -12.88
C SER A 6 21.79 49.16 -13.88
N VAL A 7 20.47 49.00 -13.63
CA VAL A 7 19.33 49.88 -14.05
C VAL A 7 18.70 49.67 -15.47
N VAL A 8 17.41 49.28 -15.45
CA VAL A 8 16.20 49.78 -16.19
C VAL A 8 16.33 50.24 -17.67
N GLY A 9 15.41 49.93 -18.60
CA GLY A 9 14.18 49.11 -18.54
C GLY A 9 13.05 49.59 -19.50
N SER A 10 11.97 48.81 -19.59
CA SER A 10 10.60 49.14 -20.07
C SER A 10 10.36 49.88 -21.42
N SER A 11 9.60 49.23 -22.32
CA SER A 11 8.73 49.80 -23.40
C SER A 11 9.37 50.64 -24.54
N GLY A 12 8.85 50.66 -25.77
CA GLY A 12 7.76 49.86 -26.38
C GLY A 12 6.90 50.63 -27.40
N ALA A 13 7.22 50.56 -28.70
CA ALA A 13 6.38 51.04 -29.81
C ALA A 13 6.78 50.41 -31.18
N PRO A 14 5.89 50.39 -32.21
CA PRO A 14 6.14 49.65 -33.47
C PRO A 14 6.21 50.52 -34.77
N GLN A 15 6.30 49.82 -35.92
CA GLN A 15 5.88 50.18 -37.31
C GLN A 15 6.90 50.55 -38.41
N ILE A 16 6.65 49.94 -39.59
CA ILE A 16 6.96 50.35 -40.99
C ILE A 16 8.40 50.13 -41.54
N GLY A 17 8.48 49.54 -42.76
CA GLY A 17 9.71 49.35 -43.58
C GLY A 17 9.90 50.45 -44.65
N PRO A 18 10.77 50.29 -45.69
CA PRO A 18 10.41 49.44 -46.87
C PRO A 18 11.57 48.90 -47.79
N TRP A 19 11.23 48.01 -48.77
CA TRP A 19 11.77 47.87 -50.17
C TRP A 19 13.31 47.71 -50.45
N CYS A 20 13.87 47.06 -51.50
CA CYS A 20 13.39 46.60 -52.83
C CYS A 20 14.37 45.59 -53.55
N SER A 21 13.89 44.83 -54.56
CA SER A 21 14.62 44.18 -55.71
C SER A 21 15.59 43.00 -55.43
N SER A 22 15.80 41.97 -56.29
CA SER A 22 15.18 41.42 -57.55
C SER A 22 15.61 39.91 -57.72
N ARG A 23 15.69 39.14 -58.84
CA ARG A 23 15.66 39.33 -60.33
C ARG A 23 15.52 37.97 -61.10
N ASP A 24 15.29 38.05 -62.42
CA ASP A 24 15.54 37.06 -63.52
C ASP A 24 14.75 35.71 -63.62
N CYS A 25 14.85 35.04 -64.80
CA CYS A 25 13.65 34.70 -65.60
C CYS A 25 13.79 33.58 -66.69
N LYS A 26 12.63 33.12 -67.26
CA LYS A 26 12.37 32.16 -68.39
C LYS A 26 12.35 30.67 -67.97
N ARG A 27 11.51 29.73 -68.46
CA ARG A 27 10.47 29.51 -69.53
C ARG A 27 9.63 28.26 -69.07
N ARG A 28 8.51 27.72 -69.62
CA ARG A 28 7.37 27.95 -70.57
C ARG A 28 6.49 26.65 -70.46
N GLY A 29 5.18 26.47 -70.66
CA GLY A 29 3.96 27.19 -71.12
C GLY A 29 2.73 26.36 -70.65
N HIS A 30 1.66 26.00 -71.39
CA HIS A 30 1.06 26.45 -72.66
C HIS A 30 -0.34 25.78 -72.87
N TYR A 31 -1.39 26.53 -73.25
CA TYR A 31 -2.79 26.09 -73.58
C TYR A 31 -3.63 25.47 -72.41
N ASN A 32 -4.96 25.63 -72.31
CA ASN A 32 -5.91 26.35 -73.19
C ASN A 32 -7.07 27.09 -72.42
N SER A 33 -7.84 27.89 -73.16
CA SER A 33 -8.87 28.88 -72.74
C SER A 33 -10.19 28.40 -72.09
N ALA A 34 -10.80 29.27 -71.26
CA ALA A 34 -12.25 29.61 -71.31
C ALA A 34 -12.58 30.91 -70.52
N LEU A 35 -13.76 31.52 -70.73
CA LEU A 35 -14.12 32.92 -70.43
C LEU A 35 -15.15 33.13 -69.28
N SER A 36 -15.18 34.40 -68.80
CA SER A 36 -16.35 35.19 -68.31
C SER A 36 -16.70 35.31 -66.80
N LEU A 37 -17.08 36.55 -66.45
CA LEU A 37 -17.67 37.08 -65.20
C LEU A 37 -19.24 37.13 -65.35
N PRO A 38 -20.10 37.64 -64.43
CA PRO A 38 -19.85 38.34 -63.14
C PRO A 38 -20.86 38.05 -61.96
N ARG A 39 -20.74 38.85 -60.89
CA ARG A 39 -21.77 39.32 -59.91
C ARG A 39 -22.25 38.39 -58.74
N PRO A 40 -22.74 38.99 -57.62
CA PRO A 40 -23.24 38.29 -56.43
C PRO A 40 -24.78 38.31 -56.28
N SER A 41 -25.39 37.30 -55.63
CA SER A 41 -26.78 37.36 -55.12
C SER A 41 -27.19 36.26 -54.13
N THR A 42 -27.67 36.66 -52.96
CA THR A 42 -28.77 36.00 -52.21
C THR A 42 -30.14 36.51 -52.76
N PRO A 43 -31.34 36.05 -52.32
CA PRO A 43 -31.75 34.82 -51.60
C PRO A 43 -32.85 34.03 -52.38
N PHE A 44 -33.61 33.15 -51.70
CA PHE A 44 -35.07 32.82 -51.78
C PHE A 44 -35.27 31.35 -51.38
N LEU A 45 -36.06 30.94 -50.37
CA LEU A 45 -37.50 31.13 -50.07
C LEU A 45 -38.48 30.46 -51.04
N ARG A 46 -39.15 29.39 -50.56
CA ARG A 46 -40.59 29.17 -50.79
C ARG A 46 -41.23 28.49 -49.58
N LEU A 47 -42.37 29.01 -49.13
CA LEU A 47 -43.20 28.40 -48.10
C LEU A 47 -44.15 27.39 -48.73
N HIS A 48 -44.68 26.48 -47.90
CA HIS A 48 -46.11 26.25 -47.93
C HIS A 48 -46.68 26.23 -46.50
N SER A 49 -47.51 27.21 -46.19
CA SER A 49 -48.36 27.20 -45.00
C SER A 49 -49.67 26.47 -45.30
N ARG A 50 -50.29 25.91 -44.25
CA ARG A 50 -51.75 25.77 -44.13
C ARG A 50 -52.16 25.73 -42.66
N HIS A 51 -53.32 26.33 -42.39
CA HIS A 51 -53.94 26.51 -41.08
C HIS A 51 -54.94 25.37 -40.75
N LEU A 52 -55.54 25.48 -39.55
CA LEU A 52 -56.79 24.84 -39.07
C LEU A 52 -56.71 23.45 -38.43
N SER A 53 -56.65 23.48 -37.09
CA SER A 53 -57.59 22.83 -36.15
C SER A 53 -58.50 21.67 -36.62
N LEU A 54 -58.57 20.61 -35.81
CA LEU A 54 -59.82 20.09 -35.21
C LEU A 54 -59.55 18.99 -34.14
N PHE A 55 -60.51 18.77 -33.23
CA PHE A 55 -60.56 17.62 -32.31
C PHE A 55 -61.31 16.42 -32.96
N PRO A 56 -61.69 15.36 -32.21
CA PRO A 56 -61.18 14.00 -32.31
C PRO A 56 -62.02 13.07 -33.22
N PRO A 57 -61.71 11.76 -33.26
CA PRO A 57 -62.78 10.76 -33.33
C PRO A 57 -62.63 9.61 -32.31
N THR A 58 -63.62 8.71 -32.30
CA THR A 58 -63.92 7.80 -31.17
C THR A 58 -63.90 6.30 -31.53
N ARG A 59 -63.93 5.46 -30.47
CA ARG A 59 -64.27 4.03 -30.42
C ARG A 59 -65.15 3.50 -31.58
N ARG A 60 -64.95 2.23 -31.97
CA ARG A 60 -65.97 1.17 -31.78
C ARG A 60 -65.46 -0.29 -31.90
N TYR A 61 -66.31 -1.18 -31.40
CA TYR A 61 -66.20 -2.65 -31.32
C TYR A 61 -66.58 -3.37 -32.62
N PRO A 62 -66.30 -4.69 -32.68
CA PRO A 62 -67.30 -5.69 -33.11
C PRO A 62 -67.97 -6.45 -31.94
N ARG A 63 -69.19 -6.93 -32.18
CA ARG A 63 -69.96 -7.93 -31.39
C ARG A 63 -69.94 -9.27 -32.15
N GLU A 64 -70.42 -10.43 -31.68
CA GLU A 64 -71.02 -10.88 -30.40
C GLU A 64 -70.35 -12.25 -30.05
N LEU A 65 -70.86 -13.34 -29.45
CA LEU A 65 -72.12 -13.78 -28.81
C LEU A 65 -71.79 -14.92 -27.82
N GLY A 66 -72.49 -15.07 -26.68
CA GLY A 66 -72.37 -16.27 -25.82
C GLY A 66 -73.17 -16.18 -24.51
N ASN A 67 -73.84 -17.27 -24.11
CA ASN A 67 -74.75 -17.32 -22.96
C ASN A 67 -74.14 -17.95 -21.68
N GLY A 68 -74.67 -17.56 -20.51
CA GLY A 68 -74.54 -18.30 -19.22
C GLY A 68 -74.01 -17.44 -18.06
N ARG A 69 -74.83 -16.81 -17.19
CA ARG A 69 -75.73 -17.31 -16.11
C ARG A 69 -75.06 -17.85 -14.83
N LEU A 70 -75.33 -17.15 -13.71
CA LEU A 70 -75.56 -17.59 -12.31
C LEU A 70 -74.59 -18.60 -11.61
N GLY A 71 -74.30 -18.37 -10.32
CA GLY A 71 -73.78 -19.41 -9.42
C GLY A 71 -73.49 -18.94 -7.98
N PHE A 72 -74.42 -19.17 -7.04
CA PHE A 72 -74.35 -18.73 -5.63
C PHE A 72 -73.43 -19.55 -4.70
N HIS A 73 -73.15 -18.95 -3.53
CA HIS A 73 -72.67 -19.51 -2.23
C HIS A 73 -71.15 -19.66 -2.02
N ARG A 74 -70.54 -19.28 -0.86
CA ARG A 74 -70.85 -19.37 0.60
C ARG A 74 -70.67 -20.80 1.16
N ASN A 75 -70.11 -21.05 2.36
CA ASN A 75 -69.71 -20.16 3.47
C ASN A 75 -68.77 -20.86 4.49
N LYS A 76 -68.16 -20.08 5.41
CA LYS A 76 -67.83 -20.44 6.83
C LYS A 76 -66.70 -21.49 7.09
N ASN A 77 -65.97 -21.51 8.23
CA ASN A 77 -65.76 -20.50 9.30
C ASN A 77 -64.55 -20.84 10.23
N TYR A 78 -64.35 -19.97 11.25
CA TYR A 78 -63.58 -20.09 12.51
C TYR A 78 -62.10 -19.64 12.42
N THR A 79 -61.64 -18.48 12.93
CA THR A 79 -61.94 -17.58 14.08
C THR A 79 -61.39 -17.97 15.47
N ARG A 80 -60.65 -17.05 16.10
CA ARG A 80 -60.68 -16.81 17.56
C ARG A 80 -60.55 -15.30 17.86
N LYS A 81 -61.00 -14.85 19.02
CA LYS A 81 -61.13 -13.43 19.43
C LYS A 81 -60.33 -13.06 20.69
N GLN A 82 -59.91 -11.80 20.72
CA GLN A 82 -59.93 -10.78 21.80
C GLN A 82 -60.31 -11.18 23.25
N TYR A 83 -59.69 -10.48 24.21
CA TYR A 83 -60.39 -9.80 25.33
C TYR A 83 -59.60 -8.52 25.76
N THR A 84 -60.05 -7.76 26.76
CA THR A 84 -59.78 -6.30 26.88
C THR A 84 -59.62 -5.74 28.31
N SER A 85 -59.01 -4.53 28.38
CA SER A 85 -59.38 -3.34 29.19
C SER A 85 -59.00 -3.13 30.68
N MET A 86 -58.65 -1.86 30.97
CA MET A 86 -58.57 -1.10 32.27
C MET A 86 -57.33 -1.39 33.17
N PHE A 87 -56.82 -0.46 34.02
CA PHE A 87 -57.33 0.83 34.56
C PHE A 87 -56.25 1.96 34.59
N ASN A 88 -56.62 3.17 35.05
CA ASN A 88 -55.83 4.42 35.09
C ASN A 88 -55.30 4.79 36.51
N GLU A 89 -54.07 5.36 36.60
CA GLU A 89 -53.62 6.50 37.46
C GLU A 89 -53.84 6.52 39.01
N PRO A 90 -53.37 7.55 39.79
CA PRO A 90 -52.29 8.56 39.60
C PRO A 90 -51.35 8.80 40.84
N VAL A 91 -50.38 9.73 40.73
CA VAL A 91 -49.78 10.56 41.84
C VAL A 91 -48.86 9.80 42.87
N THR A 92 -47.79 10.32 43.52
CA THR A 92 -47.33 11.68 43.95
C THR A 92 -45.78 11.81 43.97
N GLU A 93 -45.28 13.06 43.90
CA GLU A 93 -44.11 13.71 44.57
C GLU A 93 -42.77 12.99 44.96
N ALA A 94 -41.71 13.81 45.08
CA ALA A 94 -40.36 13.50 45.57
C ALA A 94 -40.20 13.99 47.05
N PRO A 95 -39.01 14.29 47.67
CA PRO A 95 -37.60 14.09 47.27
C PRO A 95 -36.66 13.60 48.44
N PHE A 96 -35.34 13.70 48.23
CA PHE A 96 -34.23 13.85 49.21
C PHE A 96 -33.66 12.67 50.06
N SER A 97 -32.34 12.49 49.87
CA SER A 97 -31.29 12.34 50.92
C SER A 97 -31.06 11.00 51.63
N GLY A 98 -29.88 10.89 52.27
CA GLY A 98 -29.83 10.24 53.61
C GLY A 98 -28.94 9.00 53.79
N ARG A 99 -27.62 9.17 53.71
CA ARG A 99 -26.55 8.25 54.19
C ARG A 99 -26.87 7.29 55.37
N ASN A 100 -26.17 6.14 55.33
CA ASN A 100 -25.63 5.34 56.44
C ASN A 100 -26.44 4.18 57.09
N ALA A 101 -25.98 2.96 56.75
CA ALA A 101 -25.43 1.95 57.66
C ALA A 101 -26.34 0.99 58.47
N CYS A 102 -26.14 -0.30 58.16
CA CYS A 102 -26.16 -1.48 59.05
C CYS A 102 -27.44 -1.88 59.81
N ILE A 103 -27.87 -3.13 59.60
CA ILE A 103 -28.00 -4.15 60.67
C ILE A 103 -28.01 -5.57 60.04
N SER A 104 -27.86 -6.61 60.86
CA SER A 104 -27.41 -7.96 60.50
C SER A 104 -28.51 -9.05 60.49
N CYS A 105 -28.09 -10.28 60.20
CA CYS A 105 -28.68 -11.60 60.52
C CYS A 105 -29.34 -12.40 59.37
N SER A 106 -29.29 -13.75 59.27
CA SER A 106 -28.25 -14.79 59.55
C SER A 106 -28.88 -16.21 59.44
N LEU A 107 -28.06 -17.28 59.44
CA LEU A 107 -28.39 -18.74 59.57
C LEU A 107 -28.76 -19.45 58.25
N ASN A 108 -28.45 -20.74 58.00
CA ASN A 108 -27.60 -21.79 58.64
C ASN A 108 -27.16 -22.77 57.51
N ARG A 109 -25.95 -23.34 57.35
CA ARG A 109 -24.91 -23.94 58.25
C ARG A 109 -25.07 -25.46 58.50
N LYS A 110 -24.16 -26.28 57.95
CA LYS A 110 -23.61 -27.53 58.56
C LYS A 110 -22.22 -27.88 57.98
N ARG A 111 -21.47 -28.78 58.65
CA ARG A 111 -20.12 -28.42 59.14
C ARG A 111 -19.22 -29.59 59.60
N SER A 112 -17.94 -29.59 59.20
CA SER A 112 -16.76 -30.25 59.83
C SER A 112 -15.47 -29.66 59.20
N HIS A 113 -14.39 -29.17 59.86
CA HIS A 113 -13.58 -29.57 61.05
C HIS A 113 -12.79 -30.87 60.81
N LEU A 114 -11.46 -31.01 61.00
CA LEU A 114 -10.38 -30.27 61.72
C LEU A 114 -9.01 -30.36 60.94
N ASN A 115 -7.82 -29.83 61.34
CA ASN A 115 -7.34 -28.57 61.97
C ASN A 115 -5.77 -28.63 62.18
N ILE A 116 -5.12 -27.51 62.59
CA ILE A 116 -3.82 -27.38 63.34
C ILE A 116 -2.41 -27.39 62.62
N LYS A 117 -1.75 -26.21 62.69
CA LYS A 117 -0.30 -25.83 62.93
C LYS A 117 0.91 -26.27 62.05
N ARG A 118 1.62 -25.22 61.59
CA ARG A 118 3.09 -24.90 61.63
C ARG A 118 4.17 -25.79 60.95
N SER A 119 5.13 -25.06 60.34
CA SER A 119 6.62 -25.21 60.37
C SER A 119 7.38 -25.59 59.08
N ILE A 120 8.64 -25.14 59.05
CA ILE A 120 9.68 -25.20 57.99
C ILE A 120 10.60 -26.40 58.31
N PRO A 121 11.02 -27.26 57.34
CA PRO A 121 12.41 -27.16 56.85
C PRO A 121 12.72 -27.65 55.41
N ARG A 122 14.01 -27.49 55.08
CA ARG A 122 14.79 -27.80 53.87
C ARG A 122 14.95 -29.30 53.50
N ALA A 123 15.02 -29.53 52.18
CA ALA A 123 16.09 -30.24 51.42
C ALA A 123 16.08 -31.77 51.13
N PHE A 124 16.74 -32.05 49.98
CA PHE A 124 17.49 -33.23 49.51
C PHE A 124 16.82 -34.42 48.77
N LEU A 125 17.35 -34.67 47.55
CA LEU A 125 17.79 -35.95 46.92
C LEU A 125 16.74 -37.09 46.69
N ASP A 126 16.84 -37.99 45.69
CA ASP A 126 17.66 -38.15 44.46
C ASP A 126 17.22 -39.46 43.73
N LYS A 127 17.76 -39.73 42.52
CA LYS A 127 17.82 -41.04 41.79
C LYS A 127 16.53 -41.52 41.07
N SER A 128 16.56 -42.20 39.91
CA SER A 128 17.56 -42.43 38.82
C SER A 128 16.86 -43.19 37.65
N THR A 129 17.43 -43.81 36.58
CA THR A 129 18.80 -44.15 36.12
C THR A 129 18.78 -44.55 34.61
N PHE A 130 19.63 -43.94 33.76
CA PHE A 130 20.28 -44.51 32.54
C PHE A 130 19.46 -45.15 31.37
N HIS A 131 19.97 -45.43 30.14
CA HIS A 131 21.25 -45.23 29.40
C HIS A 131 20.91 -44.68 27.97
N ILE A 132 21.79 -44.13 27.11
CA ILE A 132 22.87 -44.76 26.29
C ILE A 132 23.70 -43.60 25.68
N SER A 133 24.99 -43.43 26.03
CA SER A 133 26.23 -43.70 25.24
C SER A 133 26.66 -42.66 24.17
N LYS A 134 27.98 -42.48 23.98
CA LYS A 134 28.62 -41.38 23.18
C LYS A 134 29.44 -41.89 21.99
N HIS A 135 29.58 -41.05 20.96
CA HIS A 135 30.84 -40.67 20.26
C HIS A 135 30.59 -39.32 19.52
N GLY A 136 31.49 -38.34 19.41
CA GLY A 136 32.78 -38.11 20.08
C GLY A 136 33.72 -37.21 19.26
N ILE A 137 34.40 -36.23 19.91
CA ILE A 137 35.32 -35.19 19.34
C ILE A 137 34.56 -33.98 18.72
N GLY A 138 34.92 -32.71 19.02
CA GLY A 138 35.89 -32.18 19.98
C GLY A 138 35.82 -30.64 20.10
N ASN A 139 36.13 -30.07 21.28
CA ASN A 139 36.00 -28.63 21.54
C ASN A 139 37.29 -27.84 21.27
N ILE A 140 37.14 -26.61 20.78
CA ILE A 140 38.05 -25.49 21.09
C ILE A 140 37.31 -24.55 22.05
N SER A 141 38.02 -23.96 23.02
CA SER A 141 37.44 -23.06 24.02
C SER A 141 38.22 -21.76 24.13
N VAL A 142 37.56 -20.63 23.95
CA VAL A 142 38.04 -19.32 24.39
C VAL A 142 37.46 -19.03 25.77
N ARG A 143 38.26 -18.47 26.69
CA ARG A 143 37.84 -18.16 28.05
C ARG A 143 37.30 -16.75 28.16
N TYR A 144 36.20 -16.58 28.89
CA TYR A 144 35.86 -15.32 29.54
C TYR A 144 36.40 -15.34 30.97
N ASP A 145 37.32 -14.43 31.30
CA ASP A 145 37.74 -14.17 32.68
C ASP A 145 36.94 -12.98 33.23
N HIS A 146 36.21 -13.19 34.33
CA HIS A 146 35.49 -12.14 35.07
C HIS A 146 36.32 -11.61 36.24
N LEU A 147 36.28 -10.30 36.47
CA LEU A 147 36.59 -9.60 37.75
C LEU A 147 35.79 -8.24 37.75
N PRO A 148 35.60 -7.55 38.89
CA PRO A 148 34.24 -7.46 39.45
C PRO A 148 33.68 -6.03 39.61
N GLN A 149 32.41 -5.94 40.03
CA GLN A 149 31.75 -4.70 40.44
C GLN A 149 32.43 -4.00 41.63
N ALA A 150 32.35 -2.67 41.65
CA ALA A 150 32.60 -1.80 42.80
C ALA A 150 31.54 -0.68 42.88
N THR A 151 31.40 0.01 44.02
CA THR A 151 30.19 0.77 44.39
C THR A 151 30.39 2.28 44.63
N VAL A 152 29.56 3.09 43.97
CA VAL A 152 28.94 4.36 44.42
C VAL A 152 29.86 5.53 44.87
N GLY A 153 30.21 6.41 43.92
CA GLY A 153 30.28 7.89 43.99
C GLY A 153 31.14 8.62 45.05
N PRO A 154 31.13 9.97 45.10
CA PRO A 154 30.61 10.96 44.13
C PRO A 154 31.72 11.89 43.56
N ASP A 155 31.33 13.11 43.14
CA ASP A 155 32.14 14.31 42.81
C ASP A 155 32.70 14.50 41.36
N GLU A 156 32.18 15.55 40.70
CA GLU A 156 32.75 16.34 39.59
C GLU A 156 33.76 17.41 40.14
N PRO A 157 34.52 18.25 39.36
CA PRO A 157 34.25 18.68 37.98
C PRO A 157 35.45 19.00 37.01
N HIS A 158 35.07 19.41 35.79
CA HIS A 158 35.74 20.34 34.85
C HIS A 158 36.82 19.90 33.83
N ALA A 159 36.62 20.48 32.63
CA ALA A 159 37.58 21.00 31.65
C ALA A 159 38.28 20.07 30.65
N ALA A 160 38.20 20.48 29.38
CA ALA A 160 38.69 19.77 28.20
C ALA A 160 40.20 19.97 27.92
N SER A 161 40.77 19.07 27.11
CA SER A 161 41.74 19.48 26.09
C SER A 161 41.77 18.51 24.90
N THR A 162 41.95 19.06 23.70
CA THR A 162 42.20 18.33 22.45
C THR A 162 43.69 18.09 22.24
N ALA A 163 44.12 16.84 22.05
CA ALA A 163 45.36 16.51 21.34
C ALA A 163 45.39 15.03 20.91
N TRP A 164 45.45 14.77 19.60
CA TRP A 164 46.04 13.52 19.08
C TRP A 164 47.54 13.77 18.87
N PRO A 165 48.44 12.87 19.26
CA PRO A 165 49.84 12.93 18.85
C PRO A 165 50.00 12.31 17.46
N ASP A 166 50.35 13.12 16.46
CA ASP A 166 50.84 12.63 15.16
C ASP A 166 52.17 11.87 15.34
N VAL A 167 52.17 10.56 15.11
CA VAL A 167 53.38 9.79 14.78
C VAL A 167 53.08 8.89 13.59
N LEU A 168 53.20 9.46 12.40
CA LEU A 168 53.07 8.75 11.13
C LEU A 168 54.43 8.13 10.75
N GLU A 169 54.83 7.06 11.44
CA GLU A 169 55.90 6.18 10.96
C GLU A 169 55.35 5.11 10.03
N LYS A 170 55.89 5.05 8.83
CA LYS A 170 55.68 3.91 7.92
C LYS A 170 56.36 2.67 8.50
N GLN A 171 55.57 1.67 8.83
CA GLN A 171 56.02 0.29 8.76
C GLN A 171 55.08 -0.46 7.83
N ASP A 172 55.62 -0.93 6.70
CA ASP A 172 54.94 -1.81 5.77
C ASP A 172 54.79 -3.20 6.43
N LEU A 173 53.83 -3.30 7.36
CA LEU A 173 53.44 -4.58 7.96
C LEU A 173 52.59 -5.35 6.96
N ASP A 174 53.27 -6.22 6.23
CA ASP A 174 52.70 -7.21 5.33
C ASP A 174 51.93 -8.27 6.16
N ILE A 175 50.70 -7.94 6.56
CA ILE A 175 49.84 -8.82 7.38
C ILE A 175 49.36 -9.97 6.50
N SER A 176 50.21 -10.99 6.42
CA SER A 176 49.82 -12.32 5.94
C SER A 176 48.76 -12.90 6.88
N TYR A 177 47.50 -12.87 6.43
CA TYR A 177 46.41 -13.58 7.08
C TYR A 177 46.76 -15.07 7.17
N PRO A 178 46.64 -15.72 8.34
CA PRO A 178 46.93 -17.14 8.46
C PRO A 178 45.92 -17.95 7.66
N GLU A 179 46.39 -18.84 6.79
CA GLU A 179 45.60 -19.55 5.76
C GLU A 179 44.54 -20.54 6.30
N ILE A 180 44.27 -20.53 7.61
CA ILE A 180 43.29 -21.39 8.29
C ILE A 180 41.89 -20.72 8.33
N ASP A 181 41.84 -19.39 8.50
CA ASP A 181 40.60 -18.62 8.74
C ASP A 181 39.62 -18.70 7.54
N ARG A 182 40.18 -18.63 6.32
CA ARG A 182 39.39 -18.63 5.08
C ARG A 182 38.63 -19.92 4.83
N ALA A 183 39.22 -21.08 5.15
CA ALA A 183 38.57 -22.38 4.91
C ALA A 183 37.42 -22.62 5.91
N GLU A 184 37.55 -22.14 7.15
CA GLU A 184 36.47 -22.19 8.14
C GLU A 184 35.34 -21.22 7.77
N LEU A 185 35.67 -20.01 7.26
CA LEU A 185 34.67 -19.08 6.73
C LEU A 185 33.94 -19.64 5.50
N GLU A 186 34.64 -20.20 4.51
CA GLU A 186 34.02 -20.83 3.34
C GLU A 186 33.16 -22.06 3.73
N GLY A 187 33.54 -22.79 4.79
CA GLY A 187 32.73 -23.84 5.41
C GLY A 187 31.47 -23.33 6.11
N PHE A 188 31.55 -22.22 6.85
CA PHE A 188 30.39 -21.57 7.46
C PHE A 188 29.43 -21.03 6.40
N LEU A 189 29.93 -20.30 5.40
CA LEU A 189 29.09 -19.69 4.36
C LEU A 189 28.46 -20.72 3.42
N SER A 190 29.00 -21.94 3.32
CA SER A 190 28.37 -23.05 2.59
C SER A 190 27.41 -23.90 3.43
N SER A 191 27.25 -23.61 4.73
CA SER A 191 26.28 -24.31 5.59
C SER A 191 24.84 -23.82 5.36
N GLU A 192 23.88 -24.74 5.49
CA GLU A 192 22.46 -24.49 5.26
C GLU A 192 21.84 -23.61 6.36
N LEU A 193 20.93 -22.72 5.97
CA LEU A 193 20.14 -21.91 6.90
C LEU A 193 19.15 -22.77 7.70
N PRO A 194 18.84 -22.38 8.95
CA PRO A 194 17.85 -23.10 9.76
C PRO A 194 16.45 -22.99 9.14
N SER A 195 15.67 -24.07 9.13
CA SER A 195 14.26 -24.03 8.70
C SER A 195 13.32 -23.72 9.87
N HIS A 196 12.23 -23.01 9.57
CA HIS A 196 11.19 -22.59 10.51
C HIS A 196 10.62 -23.78 11.31
N PRO A 197 10.76 -23.79 12.66
CA PRO A 197 10.59 -25.01 13.47
C PRO A 197 9.13 -25.45 13.61
N LYS A 198 8.17 -24.53 13.42
CA LYS A 198 6.72 -24.81 13.46
C LYS A 198 6.08 -25.09 12.07
N VAL A 199 6.83 -25.10 10.96
CA VAL A 199 6.27 -25.35 9.61
C VAL A 199 6.29 -26.84 9.27
N TYR A 200 5.11 -27.46 9.23
CA TYR A 200 4.93 -28.86 8.88
C TYR A 200 4.65 -29.01 7.39
N ARG A 201 5.57 -29.64 6.65
CA ARG A 201 5.43 -29.91 5.20
C ARG A 201 5.08 -31.38 4.98
N GLY A 202 4.22 -31.68 4.00
CA GLY A 202 3.87 -33.05 3.65
C GLY A 202 3.27 -33.20 2.25
N GLN A 203 3.04 -34.45 1.83
CA GLN A 203 2.46 -34.77 0.54
C GLN A 203 1.54 -35.99 0.63
N LEU A 204 0.38 -35.93 -0.02
CA LEU A 204 -0.56 -37.05 -0.14
C LEU A 204 -0.18 -38.03 -1.26
N LYS A 205 -0.72 -39.24 -1.20
CA LYS A 205 -0.50 -40.31 -2.21
C LYS A 205 -0.98 -39.96 -3.63
N ASN A 206 -1.86 -38.98 -3.78
CA ASN A 206 -2.29 -38.43 -5.07
C ASN A 206 -1.46 -37.20 -5.51
N GLY A 207 -0.36 -36.92 -4.81
CA GLY A 207 0.62 -35.87 -5.12
C GLY A 207 0.37 -34.51 -4.48
N LEU A 208 -0.80 -34.26 -3.87
CA LEU A 208 -1.10 -32.96 -3.25
C LEU A 208 -0.09 -32.60 -2.16
N ARG A 209 0.63 -31.50 -2.36
CA ARG A 209 1.52 -30.92 -1.33
C ARG A 209 0.67 -30.18 -0.29
N TYR A 210 1.11 -30.16 0.96
CA TYR A 210 0.54 -29.29 1.99
C TYR A 210 1.59 -28.71 2.94
N LEU A 211 1.32 -27.52 3.44
CA LEU A 211 2.12 -26.81 4.45
C LEU A 211 1.18 -26.34 5.58
N ILE A 212 1.55 -26.57 6.83
CA ILE A 212 0.78 -26.15 8.01
C ILE A 212 1.68 -25.36 8.97
N LEU A 213 1.26 -24.18 9.40
CA LEU A 213 1.91 -23.37 10.44
C LEU A 213 0.91 -22.98 11.55
N PRO A 214 1.07 -23.49 12.78
CA PRO A 214 0.33 -23.00 13.94
C PRO A 214 0.73 -21.55 14.28
N ASN A 215 -0.22 -20.63 14.22
CA ASN A 215 -0.09 -19.24 14.67
C ASN A 215 -1.37 -18.77 15.39
N LYS A 216 -1.26 -18.02 16.49
CA LYS A 216 -2.43 -17.64 17.31
C LYS A 216 -2.92 -16.21 17.07
N VAL A 217 -2.50 -15.60 15.96
CA VAL A 217 -2.83 -14.20 15.61
C VAL A 217 -3.58 -14.14 14.27
N PRO A 218 -4.84 -13.66 14.23
CA PRO A 218 -5.74 -13.46 15.36
C PRO A 218 -6.24 -14.80 15.95
N PRO A 219 -6.60 -14.85 17.25
CA PRO A 219 -6.98 -16.09 17.93
C PRO A 219 -8.33 -16.63 17.46
N ASN A 220 -8.52 -17.95 17.54
CA ASN A 220 -9.67 -18.70 17.04
C ASN A 220 -9.93 -18.50 15.53
N ARG A 221 -8.90 -18.24 14.73
CA ARG A 221 -8.97 -18.11 13.27
C ARG A 221 -7.85 -18.86 12.56
N PHE A 222 -8.10 -19.20 11.31
CA PHE A 222 -7.12 -19.77 10.40
C PHE A 222 -7.40 -19.38 8.95
N GLU A 223 -6.32 -19.37 8.19
CA GLU A 223 -6.25 -19.14 6.76
C GLU A 223 -5.99 -20.47 6.06
N ALA A 224 -6.70 -20.74 4.95
CA ALA A 224 -6.51 -21.93 4.13
C ALA A 224 -6.49 -21.55 2.64
N HIS A 225 -5.31 -21.65 2.02
CA HIS A 225 -5.07 -21.29 0.62
C HIS A 225 -4.81 -22.56 -0.21
N MET A 226 -5.64 -22.80 -1.22
CA MET A 226 -5.42 -23.82 -2.24
C MET A 226 -4.81 -23.15 -3.48
N GLU A 227 -3.49 -23.21 -3.59
CA GLU A 227 -2.76 -22.81 -4.80
C GLU A 227 -2.83 -23.95 -5.81
N VAL A 228 -3.53 -23.73 -6.92
CA VAL A 228 -3.40 -24.59 -8.10
C VAL A 228 -2.28 -24.02 -8.96
N HIS A 229 -1.30 -24.86 -9.28
CA HIS A 229 -0.16 -24.51 -10.11
C HIS A 229 -0.60 -24.45 -11.57
N VAL A 230 -1.34 -23.40 -11.93
CA VAL A 230 -1.75 -23.01 -13.29
C VAL A 230 -2.13 -21.54 -13.30
N GLY A 231 -1.60 -20.79 -14.25
CA GLY A 231 -1.94 -19.38 -14.45
C GLY A 231 -2.06 -19.04 -15.93
N SER A 232 -2.06 -17.76 -16.26
CA SER A 232 -2.21 -17.32 -17.65
C SER A 232 -1.03 -17.69 -18.56
N ILE A 233 0.16 -18.00 -18.03
CA ILE A 233 1.32 -18.45 -18.84
C ILE A 233 1.03 -19.77 -19.60
N ASP A 234 0.15 -20.58 -19.04
CA ASP A 234 -0.21 -21.93 -19.48
C ASP A 234 -1.26 -21.95 -20.60
N GLU A 235 -1.83 -20.79 -20.91
CA GLU A 235 -2.84 -20.62 -21.92
C GLU A 235 -2.24 -20.80 -23.31
N GLU A 236 -2.93 -21.55 -24.17
CA GLU A 236 -2.68 -21.54 -25.61
C GLU A 236 -3.15 -20.22 -26.25
N ASP A 237 -2.86 -20.00 -27.54
CA ASP A 237 -3.17 -18.72 -28.19
C ASP A 237 -4.68 -18.47 -28.42
N ASP A 238 -5.53 -19.48 -28.22
CA ASP A 238 -7.00 -19.37 -28.21
C ASP A 238 -7.61 -19.46 -26.80
N GLU A 239 -6.80 -19.25 -25.75
CA GLU A 239 -7.15 -19.40 -24.33
C GLU A 239 -6.84 -18.18 -23.46
N GLN A 240 -6.55 -17.01 -24.04
CA GLN A 240 -6.04 -15.85 -23.31
C GLN A 240 -7.06 -15.22 -22.34
N GLY A 241 -6.92 -15.50 -21.04
CA GLY A 241 -7.85 -15.17 -19.95
C GLY A 241 -8.76 -16.32 -19.48
N ILE A 242 -8.53 -17.55 -19.94
CA ILE A 242 -9.35 -18.71 -19.57
C ILE A 242 -9.00 -19.24 -18.17
N ALA A 243 -7.77 -19.02 -17.67
CA ALA A 243 -7.41 -19.36 -16.29
C ALA A 243 -8.29 -18.55 -15.30
N HIS A 244 -8.34 -17.24 -15.51
CA HIS A 244 -9.18 -16.31 -14.75
C HIS A 244 -10.69 -16.59 -14.90
N MET A 245 -11.15 -16.95 -16.12
CA MET A 245 -12.52 -17.43 -16.35
C MET A 245 -12.87 -18.67 -15.51
N ILE A 246 -11.94 -19.59 -15.32
CA ILE A 246 -12.17 -20.82 -14.54
C ILE A 246 -12.22 -20.51 -13.06
N GLU A 247 -11.35 -19.62 -12.57
CA GLU A 247 -11.38 -19.16 -11.18
C GLU A 247 -12.77 -18.61 -10.81
N HIS A 248 -13.29 -17.63 -11.54
CA HIS A 248 -14.63 -17.09 -11.34
C HIS A 248 -15.72 -18.17 -11.36
N VAL A 249 -15.72 -19.04 -12.38
CA VAL A 249 -16.77 -20.06 -12.58
C VAL A 249 -16.71 -21.17 -11.53
N ALA A 250 -15.52 -21.54 -11.06
CA ALA A 250 -15.31 -22.51 -10.00
C ALA A 250 -15.69 -21.93 -8.63
N PHE A 251 -15.15 -20.75 -8.30
CA PHE A 251 -15.32 -20.09 -7.02
C PHE A 251 -16.79 -19.69 -6.76
N LEU A 252 -17.42 -19.00 -7.72
CA LEU A 252 -18.83 -18.60 -7.62
C LEU A 252 -19.80 -19.75 -7.90
N GLY A 253 -19.31 -20.92 -8.37
CA GLY A 253 -20.10 -22.13 -8.60
C GLY A 253 -20.21 -23.08 -7.40
N SER A 254 -19.40 -22.92 -6.34
CA SER A 254 -19.37 -23.84 -5.20
C SER A 254 -20.54 -23.63 -4.23
N LYS A 255 -21.31 -24.71 -4.02
CA LYS A 255 -22.40 -24.76 -3.03
C LYS A 255 -21.90 -24.98 -1.61
N LYS A 256 -20.72 -25.60 -1.43
CA LYS A 256 -20.07 -25.70 -0.12
C LYS A 256 -19.57 -24.34 0.33
N ARG A 257 -18.97 -23.53 -0.57
CA ARG A 257 -18.61 -22.13 -0.28
C ARG A 257 -19.84 -21.29 0.08
N GLU A 258 -20.94 -21.42 -0.65
CA GLU A 258 -22.22 -20.74 -0.33
C GLU A 258 -22.73 -21.07 1.10
N LYS A 259 -22.43 -22.25 1.67
CA LYS A 259 -22.77 -22.60 3.06
C LYS A 259 -21.88 -21.98 4.13
N LEU A 260 -20.68 -21.53 3.78
CA LEU A 260 -19.78 -20.86 4.74
C LEU A 260 -20.18 -19.39 4.98
N LEU A 261 -21.02 -18.82 4.11
CA LEU A 261 -21.58 -17.48 4.28
C LEU A 261 -22.39 -17.41 5.59
N GLY A 262 -22.10 -16.40 6.42
CA GLY A 262 -22.73 -16.21 7.73
C GLY A 262 -22.02 -16.90 8.90
N THR A 263 -21.08 -17.83 8.67
CA THR A 263 -20.29 -18.47 9.75
C THR A 263 -19.26 -17.54 10.41
N GLY A 264 -19.02 -16.36 9.82
CA GLY A 264 -17.89 -15.50 10.15
C GLY A 264 -16.64 -15.76 9.29
N ALA A 265 -16.67 -16.78 8.43
CA ALA A 265 -15.68 -16.99 7.39
C ALA A 265 -15.82 -15.97 6.24
N ARG A 266 -14.70 -15.63 5.61
CA ARG A 266 -14.60 -14.91 4.33
C ARG A 266 -13.89 -15.82 3.33
N SER A 267 -14.16 -15.65 2.05
CA SER A 267 -13.55 -16.45 0.98
C SER A 267 -13.32 -15.56 -0.22
N ASN A 268 -12.22 -15.74 -0.93
CA ASN A 268 -11.90 -15.03 -2.15
C ASN A 268 -10.98 -15.88 -3.05
N ALA A 269 -10.62 -15.40 -4.22
CA ALA A 269 -9.71 -16.07 -5.15
C ALA A 269 -8.96 -15.05 -6.01
N TYR A 270 -7.83 -15.44 -6.60
CA TYR A 270 -7.11 -14.65 -7.61
C TYR A 270 -6.33 -15.54 -8.58
N THR A 271 -5.98 -14.99 -9.74
CA THR A 271 -5.20 -15.64 -10.80
C THR A 271 -4.08 -14.74 -11.29
N ASP A 272 -2.86 -15.27 -11.36
CA ASP A 272 -1.69 -14.56 -11.88
C ASP A 272 -1.01 -15.37 -13.00
N PHE A 273 0.20 -14.99 -13.42
CA PHE A 273 0.94 -15.66 -14.48
C PHE A 273 1.18 -17.16 -14.21
N HIS A 274 1.40 -17.58 -12.96
CA HIS A 274 1.89 -18.92 -12.63
C HIS A 274 0.94 -19.80 -11.81
N HIS A 275 -0.03 -19.21 -11.11
CA HIS A 275 -0.99 -19.92 -10.27
C HIS A 275 -2.39 -19.27 -10.27
N THR A 276 -3.37 -20.04 -9.78
CA THR A 276 -4.70 -19.59 -9.36
C THR A 276 -4.88 -20.05 -7.91
N VAL A 277 -5.18 -19.12 -7.00
CA VAL A 277 -5.26 -19.39 -5.57
C VAL A 277 -6.69 -19.17 -5.08
N PHE A 278 -7.29 -20.20 -4.49
CA PHE A 278 -8.59 -20.10 -3.81
C PHE A 278 -8.35 -20.09 -2.30
N HIS A 279 -8.80 -19.03 -1.61
CA HIS A 279 -8.49 -18.84 -0.20
C HIS A 279 -9.73 -18.58 0.66
N ILE A 280 -9.68 -19.09 1.90
CA ILE A 280 -10.78 -18.98 2.87
C ILE A 280 -10.22 -18.62 4.25
N HIS A 281 -10.62 -17.44 4.74
CA HIS A 281 -10.33 -16.92 6.06
C HIS A 281 -11.44 -17.30 7.04
N SER A 282 -11.21 -18.30 7.88
CA SER A 282 -12.27 -18.89 8.72
C SER A 282 -12.00 -18.69 10.22
N PRO A 283 -13.04 -18.52 11.06
CA PRO A 283 -12.91 -18.88 12.46
C PRO A 283 -12.76 -20.40 12.60
N THR A 284 -12.19 -20.86 13.72
CA THR A 284 -12.02 -22.31 14.01
C THR A 284 -13.34 -23.00 14.32
N SER A 285 -14.29 -22.29 14.94
CA SER A 285 -15.67 -22.72 15.19
C SER A 285 -16.66 -21.56 15.03
N THR A 286 -17.96 -21.86 15.15
CA THR A 286 -19.03 -20.83 15.19
C THR A 286 -19.52 -20.61 16.62
N LYS A 287 -20.15 -19.47 16.89
CA LYS A 287 -20.78 -19.20 18.21
C LYS A 287 -22.00 -20.10 18.49
N ASP A 288 -22.63 -20.62 17.45
CA ASP A 288 -23.91 -21.36 17.54
C ASP A 288 -23.73 -22.90 17.41
N SER A 289 -22.49 -23.39 17.23
CA SER A 289 -22.18 -24.82 17.25
C SER A 289 -20.71 -25.09 17.60
N ASP A 290 -20.48 -26.09 18.46
CA ASP A 290 -19.16 -26.64 18.83
C ASP A 290 -18.45 -27.39 17.69
N GLY A 291 -18.88 -27.18 16.43
CA GLY A 291 -18.34 -27.81 15.25
C GLY A 291 -17.04 -27.13 14.79
N ASP A 292 -16.03 -27.96 14.53
CA ASP A 292 -14.82 -27.56 13.81
C ASP A 292 -15.16 -27.18 12.36
N LEU A 293 -14.82 -25.95 11.95
CA LEU A 293 -15.05 -25.45 10.60
C LEU A 293 -13.99 -25.93 9.59
N LEU A 294 -12.81 -26.36 10.03
CA LEU A 294 -11.71 -26.75 9.15
C LEU A 294 -12.11 -27.86 8.15
N PRO A 295 -12.81 -28.96 8.54
CA PRO A 295 -13.38 -29.90 7.59
C PRO A 295 -14.26 -29.24 6.53
N SER A 296 -15.13 -28.30 6.90
CA SER A 296 -16.06 -27.65 5.96
C SER A 296 -15.33 -26.71 4.99
N VAL A 297 -14.24 -26.09 5.43
CA VAL A 297 -13.37 -25.23 4.60
C VAL A 297 -12.57 -26.06 3.61
N LEU A 298 -11.89 -27.12 4.07
CA LEU A 298 -11.18 -28.08 3.22
C LEU A 298 -12.12 -28.69 2.17
N ASP A 299 -13.31 -29.11 2.61
CA ASP A 299 -14.31 -29.75 1.77
C ASP A 299 -14.90 -28.78 0.72
N ALA A 300 -14.96 -27.47 1.02
CA ALA A 300 -15.29 -26.41 0.08
C ALA A 300 -14.17 -26.13 -0.94
N LEU A 301 -12.92 -26.01 -0.49
CA LEU A 301 -11.75 -25.88 -1.38
C LEU A 301 -11.66 -27.07 -2.36
N ASN A 302 -12.00 -28.28 -1.91
CA ASN A 302 -12.08 -29.47 -2.75
C ASN A 302 -13.20 -29.38 -3.83
N GLU A 303 -14.38 -28.83 -3.51
CA GLU A 303 -15.41 -28.58 -4.52
C GLU A 303 -15.01 -27.48 -5.51
N ILE A 304 -14.36 -26.41 -5.05
CA ILE A 304 -13.90 -25.31 -5.92
C ILE A 304 -12.81 -25.81 -6.87
N ALA A 305 -11.70 -26.34 -6.35
CA ALA A 305 -10.53 -26.68 -7.16
C ALA A 305 -10.76 -27.91 -8.04
N PHE A 306 -11.32 -29.00 -7.51
CA PHE A 306 -11.32 -30.30 -8.20
C PHE A 306 -12.69 -30.77 -8.70
N HIS A 307 -13.80 -30.20 -8.19
CA HIS A 307 -15.17 -30.58 -8.60
C HIS A 307 -16.11 -29.41 -8.97
N PRO A 308 -15.66 -28.37 -9.71
CA PRO A 308 -16.49 -27.22 -10.08
C PRO A 308 -17.59 -27.57 -11.09
N LYS A 309 -18.59 -26.68 -11.21
CA LYS A 309 -19.82 -26.92 -11.96
C LYS A 309 -20.01 -25.90 -13.09
N PHE A 310 -19.49 -26.25 -14.27
CA PHE A 310 -19.56 -25.48 -15.52
C PHE A 310 -20.98 -25.39 -16.12
N LEU A 311 -21.93 -24.86 -15.36
CA LEU A 311 -23.29 -24.57 -15.83
C LEU A 311 -23.23 -23.37 -16.80
N ALA A 312 -23.75 -23.54 -18.01
CA ALA A 312 -23.72 -22.48 -19.03
C ALA A 312 -24.34 -21.15 -18.55
N SER A 313 -25.40 -21.20 -17.74
CA SER A 313 -26.03 -20.01 -17.15
C SER A 313 -25.19 -19.31 -16.06
N ARG A 314 -24.22 -20.00 -15.45
CA ARG A 314 -23.19 -19.38 -14.59
C ARG A 314 -22.05 -18.83 -15.45
N VAL A 315 -21.58 -19.57 -16.46
CA VAL A 315 -20.56 -19.09 -17.41
C VAL A 315 -21.01 -17.76 -18.05
N GLU A 316 -22.25 -17.65 -18.57
CA GLU A 316 -22.79 -16.39 -19.11
C GLU A 316 -23.19 -15.34 -18.06
N LYS A 317 -23.08 -15.64 -16.76
CA LYS A 317 -23.11 -14.63 -15.70
C LYS A 317 -21.70 -14.10 -15.46
N GLU A 318 -20.75 -14.99 -15.18
CA GLU A 318 -19.41 -14.57 -14.77
C GLU A 318 -18.59 -13.99 -15.94
N ARG A 319 -18.84 -14.43 -17.19
CA ARG A 319 -18.32 -13.75 -18.40
C ARG A 319 -18.70 -12.27 -18.46
N ARG A 320 -19.90 -11.90 -18.01
CA ARG A 320 -20.33 -10.49 -17.93
C ARG A 320 -19.75 -9.74 -16.73
N ALA A 321 -19.35 -10.44 -15.67
CA ALA A 321 -18.57 -9.85 -14.59
C ALA A 321 -17.16 -9.51 -15.10
N ILE A 322 -16.45 -10.50 -15.65
CA ILE A 322 -15.08 -10.35 -16.19
C ILE A 322 -15.02 -9.28 -17.30
N LEU A 323 -16.03 -9.18 -18.16
CA LEU A 323 -16.08 -8.10 -19.16
C LEU A 323 -16.29 -6.70 -18.55
N SER A 324 -17.02 -6.59 -17.43
CA SER A 324 -17.18 -5.32 -16.69
C SER A 324 -15.93 -4.97 -15.88
N GLU A 325 -15.21 -5.98 -15.42
CA GLU A 325 -13.98 -5.87 -14.66
C GLU A 325 -12.81 -5.49 -15.57
N LEU A 326 -12.67 -6.12 -16.75
CA LEU A 326 -11.75 -5.72 -17.80
C LEU A 326 -11.93 -4.24 -18.19
N GLN A 327 -13.17 -3.74 -18.21
CA GLN A 327 -13.44 -2.31 -18.42
C GLN A 327 -13.06 -1.42 -17.21
N MET A 328 -13.13 -1.95 -15.99
CA MET A 328 -12.78 -1.25 -14.75
C MET A 328 -11.27 -1.17 -14.52
N MET A 329 -10.54 -2.27 -14.75
CA MET A 329 -9.08 -2.38 -14.62
C MET A 329 -8.31 -1.59 -15.68
N ASN A 330 -8.96 -1.16 -16.75
CA ASN A 330 -8.36 -0.49 -17.92
C ASN A 330 -7.97 0.99 -17.64
N THR A 331 -7.26 1.22 -16.52
CA THR A 331 -6.72 2.51 -16.09
C THR A 331 -5.44 2.86 -16.87
N ILE A 332 -4.90 4.08 -16.68
CA ILE A 332 -3.62 4.45 -17.32
C ILE A 332 -2.43 3.83 -16.60
N GLU A 333 -2.56 3.61 -15.30
CA GLU A 333 -1.62 2.92 -14.44
C GLU A 333 -1.44 1.47 -14.92
N TYR A 334 -2.52 0.69 -15.01
CA TYR A 334 -2.49 -0.68 -15.52
C TYR A 334 -1.96 -0.78 -16.97
N ARG A 335 -2.23 0.23 -17.82
CA ARG A 335 -1.65 0.32 -19.17
C ARG A 335 -0.15 0.52 -19.15
N VAL A 336 0.38 1.37 -18.26
CA VAL A 336 1.83 1.54 -18.07
C VAL A 336 2.44 0.21 -17.66
N ASP A 337 1.91 -0.46 -16.63
CA ASP A 337 2.44 -1.73 -16.12
C ASP A 337 2.43 -2.81 -17.21
N CYS A 338 1.36 -2.91 -17.99
CA CYS A 338 1.30 -3.79 -19.17
C CYS A 338 2.41 -3.48 -20.19
N GLN A 339 2.71 -2.21 -20.47
CA GLN A 339 3.80 -1.84 -21.40
C GLN A 339 5.19 -2.14 -20.81
N LEU A 340 5.40 -1.90 -19.52
CA LEU A 340 6.64 -2.23 -18.81
C LEU A 340 6.91 -3.73 -18.88
N LEU A 341 5.94 -4.56 -18.46
CA LEU A 341 6.03 -6.03 -18.49
C LEU A 341 6.13 -6.58 -19.92
N GLN A 342 5.38 -6.01 -20.88
CA GLN A 342 5.45 -6.41 -22.29
C GLN A 342 6.85 -6.22 -22.88
N HIS A 343 7.54 -5.13 -22.54
CA HIS A 343 8.91 -4.91 -22.99
C HIS A 343 9.94 -5.70 -22.17
N LEU A 344 9.79 -5.77 -20.85
CA LEU A 344 10.69 -6.51 -19.95
C LEU A 344 10.76 -8.01 -20.28
N HIS A 345 9.63 -8.63 -20.63
CA HIS A 345 9.54 -10.07 -20.96
C HIS A 345 9.30 -10.33 -22.46
N SER A 346 9.69 -9.39 -23.32
CA SER A 346 9.46 -9.43 -24.78
C SER A 346 10.06 -10.67 -25.49
N GLU A 347 10.93 -11.44 -24.83
CA GLU A 347 11.42 -12.72 -25.34
C GLU A 347 10.50 -13.93 -25.09
N ASN A 348 9.50 -13.84 -24.21
CA ASN A 348 8.71 -14.99 -23.74
C ASN A 348 7.19 -14.71 -23.63
N LYS A 349 6.39 -15.71 -23.20
CA LYS A 349 4.92 -15.65 -23.13
C LYS A 349 4.38 -14.58 -22.14
N LEU A 350 5.09 -14.24 -21.07
CA LEU A 350 4.64 -13.27 -20.05
C LEU A 350 4.23 -11.93 -20.69
N SER A 351 4.95 -11.48 -21.71
CA SER A 351 4.68 -10.24 -22.46
C SER A 351 3.32 -10.15 -23.18
N LYS A 352 2.53 -11.24 -23.17
CA LYS A 352 1.23 -11.33 -23.86
C LYS A 352 0.14 -12.00 -23.01
N ARG A 353 0.49 -12.69 -21.92
CA ARG A 353 -0.42 -13.51 -21.10
C ARG A 353 -0.82 -12.80 -19.81
N PHE A 354 -1.30 -11.56 -19.90
CA PHE A 354 -1.87 -10.86 -18.75
C PHE A 354 -3.13 -11.61 -18.25
N PRO A 355 -3.32 -11.84 -16.92
CA PRO A 355 -4.40 -12.70 -16.40
C PRO A 355 -5.82 -12.33 -16.84
N ILE A 356 -6.11 -11.02 -16.97
CA ILE A 356 -7.41 -10.52 -17.44
C ILE A 356 -7.72 -10.91 -18.91
N GLY A 357 -6.73 -11.37 -19.67
CA GLY A 357 -6.89 -11.94 -21.00
C GLY A 357 -7.24 -10.95 -22.11
N LEU A 358 -7.92 -11.45 -23.14
CA LEU A 358 -8.39 -10.66 -24.28
C LEU A 358 -9.92 -10.68 -24.37
N GLU A 359 -10.53 -9.49 -24.39
CA GLU A 359 -11.99 -9.30 -24.52
C GLU A 359 -12.58 -10.13 -25.67
N GLU A 360 -11.89 -10.16 -26.81
CA GLU A 360 -12.29 -10.91 -27.99
C GLU A 360 -12.21 -12.42 -27.85
N GLN A 361 -11.43 -12.97 -26.91
CA GLN A 361 -11.44 -14.42 -26.61
C GLN A 361 -12.46 -14.75 -25.52
N ILE A 362 -12.55 -13.90 -24.49
CA ILE A 362 -13.54 -13.98 -23.40
C ILE A 362 -14.98 -14.03 -23.93
N LYS A 363 -15.29 -13.33 -25.03
CA LYS A 363 -16.60 -13.40 -25.71
C LYS A 363 -16.91 -14.73 -26.42
N LYS A 364 -15.93 -15.61 -26.65
CA LYS A 364 -16.03 -16.72 -27.63
C LYS A 364 -16.05 -18.14 -27.05
N TRP A 365 -15.45 -18.41 -25.88
CA TRP A 365 -15.37 -19.79 -25.36
C TRP A 365 -16.70 -20.34 -24.85
N ASP A 366 -17.04 -21.57 -25.24
CA ASP A 366 -18.12 -22.33 -24.61
C ASP A 366 -17.70 -22.97 -23.27
N ALA A 367 -18.67 -23.56 -22.56
CA ALA A 367 -18.44 -24.23 -21.28
C ALA A 367 -17.58 -25.52 -21.38
N ASP A 368 -17.38 -26.07 -22.57
CA ASP A 368 -16.58 -27.29 -22.78
C ASP A 368 -15.10 -26.95 -23.06
N LYS A 369 -14.80 -25.81 -23.71
CA LYS A 369 -13.44 -25.24 -23.82
C LYS A 369 -12.90 -24.86 -22.44
N ILE A 370 -13.73 -24.18 -21.63
CA ILE A 370 -13.43 -23.85 -20.22
C ILE A 370 -13.15 -25.13 -19.40
N ARG A 371 -14.03 -26.14 -19.51
CA ARG A 371 -13.85 -27.43 -18.82
C ARG A 371 -12.59 -28.18 -19.23
N LYS A 372 -12.21 -28.19 -20.52
CA LYS A 372 -11.00 -28.87 -21.01
C LYS A 372 -9.71 -28.28 -20.42
N PHE A 373 -9.65 -26.97 -20.20
CA PHE A 373 -8.51 -26.35 -19.53
C PHE A 373 -8.47 -26.75 -18.04
N HIS A 374 -9.63 -26.81 -17.37
CA HIS A 374 -9.75 -27.34 -16.00
C HIS A 374 -9.24 -28.80 -15.91
N GLU A 375 -9.78 -29.70 -16.73
CA GLU A 375 -9.39 -31.13 -16.80
C GLU A 375 -7.90 -31.37 -17.16
N ARG A 376 -7.27 -30.40 -17.84
CA ARG A 376 -5.83 -30.41 -18.15
C ARG A 376 -4.97 -30.10 -16.93
N TRP A 377 -5.35 -29.12 -16.10
CA TRP A 377 -4.47 -28.51 -15.09
C TRP A 377 -4.87 -28.71 -13.63
N TYR A 378 -6.17 -28.82 -13.32
CA TYR A 378 -6.68 -28.85 -11.95
C TYR A 378 -6.76 -30.30 -11.45
N PHE A 379 -5.61 -30.83 -11.01
CA PHE A 379 -5.50 -32.16 -10.40
C PHE A 379 -4.60 -32.12 -9.16
N PRO A 380 -4.78 -32.99 -8.15
CA PRO A 380 -4.18 -32.83 -6.82
C PRO A 380 -2.65 -32.72 -6.83
N ALA A 381 -1.94 -33.50 -7.66
CA ALA A 381 -0.49 -33.42 -7.81
C ALA A 381 0.05 -32.07 -8.33
N ASN A 382 -0.80 -31.22 -8.90
CA ASN A 382 -0.48 -29.89 -9.43
C ASN A 382 -1.11 -28.78 -8.56
N ALA A 383 -1.22 -29.02 -7.26
CA ALA A 383 -1.72 -28.07 -6.28
C ALA A 383 -0.91 -28.14 -4.96
N THR A 384 -1.00 -27.07 -4.17
CA THR A 384 -0.41 -26.96 -2.83
C THR A 384 -1.43 -26.32 -1.89
N LEU A 385 -1.66 -26.96 -0.74
CA LEU A 385 -2.58 -26.49 0.29
C LEU A 385 -1.79 -25.92 1.48
N TYR A 386 -1.83 -24.60 1.64
CA TYR A 386 -1.25 -23.91 2.79
C TYR A 386 -2.34 -23.68 3.85
N ILE A 387 -2.00 -23.89 5.13
CA ILE A 387 -2.89 -23.64 6.27
C ILE A 387 -2.12 -22.93 7.38
N VAL A 388 -2.54 -21.74 7.78
CA VAL A 388 -1.87 -20.94 8.82
C VAL A 388 -2.88 -20.42 9.82
N GLY A 389 -2.65 -20.62 11.11
CA GLY A 389 -3.56 -20.14 12.15
C GLY A 389 -3.68 -21.03 13.38
N ASP A 390 -4.76 -20.84 14.15
CA ASP A 390 -4.92 -21.33 15.53
C ASP A 390 -5.28 -22.83 15.56
N ILE A 391 -4.32 -23.64 15.12
CA ILE A 391 -4.45 -25.06 14.81
C ILE A 391 -3.30 -25.81 15.50
N ASP A 392 -3.47 -26.06 16.81
CA ASP A 392 -2.46 -26.76 17.61
C ASP A 392 -2.32 -28.26 17.27
N ASN A 393 -3.37 -28.88 16.72
CA ASN A 393 -3.43 -30.33 16.52
C ASN A 393 -3.13 -30.73 15.06
N ILE A 394 -1.85 -30.66 14.69
CA ILE A 394 -1.33 -31.05 13.37
C ILE A 394 -1.82 -32.42 12.92
N SER A 395 -1.77 -33.44 13.79
CA SER A 395 -2.18 -34.81 13.42
C SER A 395 -3.66 -34.92 13.07
N LYS A 396 -4.54 -34.16 13.75
CA LYS A 396 -5.95 -34.05 13.39
C LYS A 396 -6.12 -33.36 12.04
N THR A 397 -5.41 -32.26 11.81
CA THR A 397 -5.47 -31.50 10.55
C THR A 397 -4.97 -32.32 9.36
N VAL A 398 -3.85 -33.04 9.49
CA VAL A 398 -3.37 -33.97 8.46
C VAL A 398 -4.41 -35.06 8.18
N GLY A 399 -5.02 -35.65 9.22
CA GLY A 399 -6.11 -36.62 9.06
C GLY A 399 -7.36 -36.04 8.36
N GLN A 400 -7.67 -34.75 8.56
CA GLN A 400 -8.75 -34.05 7.86
C GLN A 400 -8.40 -33.76 6.39
N ILE A 401 -7.16 -33.37 6.09
CA ILE A 401 -6.63 -33.21 4.73
C ILE A 401 -6.67 -34.55 3.99
N GLU A 402 -6.19 -35.64 4.61
CA GLU A 402 -6.26 -37.00 4.07
C GLU A 402 -7.70 -37.45 3.82
N ALA A 403 -8.62 -37.19 4.76
CA ALA A 403 -10.02 -37.57 4.62
C ALA A 403 -10.75 -36.84 3.48
N VAL A 404 -10.45 -35.56 3.23
CA VAL A 404 -11.09 -34.76 2.18
C VAL A 404 -10.44 -34.98 0.81
N PHE A 405 -9.11 -34.85 0.72
CA PHE A 405 -8.40 -34.83 -0.56
C PHE A 405 -7.85 -36.20 -0.97
N GLY A 406 -7.56 -37.09 -0.02
CA GLY A 406 -6.96 -38.41 -0.28
C GLY A 406 -7.87 -39.42 -0.99
N GLN A 407 -9.18 -39.14 -1.12
CA GLN A 407 -10.15 -40.04 -1.75
C GLN A 407 -10.22 -39.91 -3.29
N THR A 408 -9.43 -39.02 -3.91
CA THR A 408 -9.51 -38.73 -5.34
C THR A 408 -8.53 -39.58 -6.18
N GLY A 409 -9.04 -40.63 -6.86
CA GLY A 409 -8.34 -41.19 -8.04
C GLY A 409 -8.30 -42.71 -8.25
N LEU A 410 -9.43 -43.45 -8.21
CA LEU A 410 -9.47 -44.83 -8.74
C LEU A 410 -10.68 -45.22 -9.61
N GLU A 411 -11.88 -44.66 -9.41
CA GLU A 411 -13.11 -45.29 -9.97
C GLU A 411 -13.62 -44.73 -11.31
N ASN A 412 -13.08 -43.61 -11.82
CA ASN A 412 -13.59 -42.98 -13.05
C ASN A 412 -12.89 -43.40 -14.37
N GLU A 413 -11.94 -44.36 -14.36
CA GLU A 413 -11.30 -44.90 -15.58
C GLU A 413 -12.17 -45.98 -16.30
N ALA A 414 -13.48 -45.74 -16.42
CA ALA A 414 -14.41 -46.60 -17.15
C ALA A 414 -14.75 -46.01 -18.54
N ILE A 415 -13.82 -46.17 -19.50
CA ILE A 415 -13.95 -45.61 -20.85
C ILE A 415 -15.13 -46.29 -21.60
N SER A 416 -16.14 -45.50 -21.98
CA SER A 416 -17.13 -45.91 -22.97
C SER A 416 -16.47 -46.00 -24.36
N ALA A 417 -16.37 -47.19 -24.92
CA ALA A 417 -15.67 -47.41 -26.19
C ALA A 417 -16.38 -46.68 -27.37
N PRO A 418 -15.65 -45.91 -28.20
CA PRO A 418 -16.22 -45.29 -29.39
C PRO A 418 -16.46 -46.32 -30.51
N SER A 419 -17.58 -46.19 -31.21
CA SER A 419 -17.89 -47.02 -32.39
C SER A 419 -17.05 -46.58 -33.61
N PRO A 420 -16.47 -47.52 -34.39
CA PRO A 420 -15.64 -47.17 -35.54
C PRO A 420 -16.48 -46.71 -36.74
N SER A 421 -16.07 -45.59 -37.36
CA SER A 421 -16.68 -45.08 -38.60
C SER A 421 -16.02 -45.68 -39.85
N ALA A 422 -16.82 -45.99 -40.86
CA ALA A 422 -16.45 -46.87 -41.98
C ALA A 422 -15.77 -46.14 -43.16
N PHE A 423 -14.57 -45.57 -42.96
CA PHE A 423 -13.84 -44.88 -44.03
C PHE A 423 -12.33 -45.20 -44.17
N GLY A 424 -11.76 -46.07 -43.33
CA GLY A 424 -10.30 -46.34 -43.30
C GLY A 424 -9.78 -47.49 -44.18
N ALA A 425 -10.63 -48.17 -44.96
CA ALA A 425 -10.37 -49.55 -45.40
C ALA A 425 -9.60 -49.74 -46.74
N MET A 426 -8.98 -48.70 -47.32
CA MET A 426 -8.49 -48.71 -48.71
C MET A 426 -7.05 -48.21 -48.91
N ALA A 427 -6.11 -48.56 -48.01
CA ALA A 427 -4.72 -48.06 -48.05
C ALA A 427 -3.65 -49.11 -47.69
N SER A 428 -3.78 -50.38 -48.12
CA SER A 428 -2.86 -51.45 -47.71
C SER A 428 -2.64 -52.54 -48.77
N PHE A 429 -2.04 -52.20 -49.93
CA PHE A 429 -1.81 -53.19 -51.00
C PHE A 429 -0.53 -53.06 -51.84
N LEU A 430 0.38 -52.12 -51.58
CA LEU A 430 1.61 -51.95 -52.39
C LEU A 430 2.86 -51.76 -51.51
N VAL A 431 3.82 -52.69 -51.66
CA VAL A 431 5.16 -52.70 -51.05
C VAL A 431 6.13 -53.34 -52.05
N PRO A 432 7.35 -52.83 -52.22
CA PRO A 432 8.52 -53.73 -52.19
C PRO A 432 9.66 -53.22 -51.28
N LYS A 433 10.57 -54.13 -50.94
CA LYS A 433 11.78 -53.89 -50.10
C LYS A 433 13.04 -53.81 -50.98
N LEU A 434 14.11 -53.16 -50.48
CA LEU A 434 15.51 -53.62 -50.58
C LEU A 434 16.44 -52.81 -49.66
N SER A 435 17.76 -53.04 -49.69
CA SER A 435 18.61 -52.97 -48.48
C SER A 435 20.05 -52.43 -48.63
N ALA A 436 20.59 -51.94 -47.50
CA ALA A 436 22.01 -51.74 -47.13
C ALA A 436 22.77 -50.49 -47.65
N GLY A 437 23.58 -49.89 -46.78
CA GLY A 437 24.46 -48.74 -47.04
C GLY A 437 25.03 -48.12 -45.74
N LEU A 438 26.19 -47.43 -45.81
CA LEU A 438 26.85 -46.77 -44.67
C LEU A 438 26.74 -45.24 -44.73
N ALA A 439 26.93 -44.63 -43.55
CA ALA A 439 27.43 -43.27 -43.28
C ALA A 439 26.51 -42.03 -43.49
N GLY A 440 26.56 -41.12 -42.50
CA GLY A 440 26.78 -39.69 -42.77
C GLY A 440 25.59 -38.73 -42.85
N SER A 441 25.32 -38.06 -41.72
CA SER A 441 24.87 -36.64 -41.64
C SER A 441 23.39 -36.26 -41.89
N LEU A 442 22.97 -35.23 -41.12
CA LEU A 442 21.90 -34.24 -41.33
C LEU A 442 20.39 -34.61 -41.40
N SER A 443 19.65 -33.86 -40.56
CA SER A 443 18.31 -33.24 -40.78
C SER A 443 16.99 -34.04 -40.60
N ASN A 444 16.20 -33.52 -39.64
CA ASN A 444 14.73 -33.33 -39.57
C ASN A 444 13.67 -34.44 -39.79
N GLU A 445 12.57 -34.24 -39.02
CA GLU A 445 11.17 -34.63 -39.27
C GLU A 445 10.71 -36.11 -39.11
N LYS A 446 9.97 -36.31 -38.01
CA LYS A 446 8.72 -37.10 -37.86
C LYS A 446 8.66 -38.62 -38.18
N SER A 447 8.33 -39.34 -37.10
CA SER A 447 7.22 -40.30 -36.96
C SER A 447 7.52 -41.80 -36.75
N SER A 448 6.77 -42.35 -35.81
CA SER A 448 6.72 -43.72 -35.30
C SER A 448 6.49 -44.79 -36.38
N THR A 449 7.07 -45.99 -36.22
CA THR A 449 6.42 -47.15 -35.56
C THR A 449 7.42 -48.32 -35.43
N SER A 450 7.28 -49.34 -34.56
CA SER A 450 6.22 -49.68 -33.58
C SER A 450 6.73 -50.64 -32.49
N LEU A 451 6.18 -50.53 -31.27
CA LEU A 451 5.83 -51.65 -30.37
C LEU A 451 6.91 -52.72 -30.07
N ASP A 452 7.66 -52.52 -28.98
CA ASP A 452 7.60 -53.52 -27.89
C ASP A 452 6.51 -53.03 -26.92
N GLN A 453 5.58 -53.92 -26.53
CA GLN A 453 4.33 -53.56 -25.87
C GLN A 453 4.14 -54.33 -24.55
N SER A 454 5.08 -54.17 -23.62
CA SER A 454 5.13 -54.95 -22.38
C SER A 454 5.31 -54.12 -21.09
N LYS A 455 4.89 -52.83 -21.08
CA LYS A 455 4.60 -52.04 -19.87
C LYS A 455 3.72 -50.83 -20.19
N ILE A 456 2.46 -50.86 -19.74
CA ILE A 456 1.68 -49.63 -19.55
C ILE A 456 2.16 -49.01 -18.24
N LEU A 457 3.18 -48.17 -18.33
CA LEU A 457 3.48 -47.20 -17.28
C LEU A 457 2.25 -46.29 -17.14
N LYS A 458 1.56 -46.35 -16.00
CA LYS A 458 0.68 -45.25 -15.59
C LYS A 458 1.57 -44.01 -15.54
N LYS A 459 1.41 -43.11 -16.52
CA LYS A 459 2.20 -41.89 -16.61
C LYS A 459 1.66 -40.89 -15.59
N GLU A 460 2.06 -41.08 -14.33
CA GLU A 460 1.74 -40.20 -13.21
C GLU A 460 1.95 -38.74 -13.63
N ARG A 461 0.90 -37.92 -13.50
CA ARG A 461 0.95 -36.50 -13.85
C ARG A 461 1.80 -35.75 -12.81
N HIS A 462 3.12 -35.82 -12.99
CA HIS A 462 4.08 -35.09 -12.18
C HIS A 462 3.97 -33.59 -12.48
N ALA A 463 3.72 -32.77 -11.46
CA ALA A 463 3.77 -31.32 -11.58
C ALA A 463 5.23 -30.84 -11.56
N VAL A 464 5.88 -30.93 -12.73
CA VAL A 464 7.13 -30.21 -13.00
C VAL A 464 6.89 -29.35 -14.23
N ARG A 465 6.47 -28.11 -13.97
CA ARG A 465 6.43 -27.04 -14.97
C ARG A 465 7.87 -26.75 -15.41
N PRO A 466 8.19 -26.72 -16.71
CA PRO A 466 9.44 -26.10 -17.13
C PRO A 466 9.34 -24.60 -16.79
N PRO A 467 10.30 -24.01 -16.06
CA PRO A 467 10.26 -22.59 -15.75
C PRO A 467 10.29 -21.75 -17.04
N VAL A 468 9.77 -20.53 -16.96
CA VAL A 468 9.83 -19.58 -18.08
C VAL A 468 11.31 -19.38 -18.48
N LYS A 469 11.56 -19.36 -19.79
CA LYS A 469 12.91 -19.14 -20.31
C LYS A 469 13.11 -17.65 -20.52
N HIS A 470 13.91 -17.04 -19.64
CA HIS A 470 14.30 -15.64 -19.72
C HIS A 470 15.58 -15.49 -20.53
N ASN A 471 15.69 -14.36 -21.24
CA ASN A 471 16.99 -13.85 -21.67
C ASN A 471 17.54 -12.98 -20.55
N TRP A 472 18.65 -13.39 -19.96
CA TRP A 472 19.28 -12.72 -18.82
C TRP A 472 20.12 -11.51 -19.25
N SER A 473 20.18 -10.49 -18.39
CA SER A 473 21.13 -9.39 -18.46
C SER A 473 22.45 -9.82 -17.81
N LEU A 474 23.27 -10.58 -18.54
CA LEU A 474 24.60 -11.01 -18.09
C LEU A 474 25.70 -10.47 -19.03
N PRO A 475 26.95 -10.33 -18.55
CA PRO A 475 28.09 -9.99 -19.41
C PRO A 475 28.22 -10.97 -20.58
N GLY A 476 28.30 -10.45 -21.81
CA GLY A 476 28.48 -11.25 -23.04
C GLY A 476 27.25 -12.00 -23.55
N SER A 477 26.08 -11.91 -22.90
CA SER A 477 24.84 -12.50 -23.44
C SER A 477 24.10 -11.53 -24.36
N SER A 478 24.08 -11.85 -25.67
CA SER A 478 23.52 -11.08 -26.80
C SER A 478 24.35 -9.85 -27.24
N THR A 479 24.22 -9.50 -28.53
CA THR A 479 25.08 -8.52 -29.22
C THR A 479 24.39 -7.20 -29.59
N ASP A 480 23.05 -7.17 -29.61
CA ASP A 480 22.25 -6.02 -30.04
C ASP A 480 21.44 -5.45 -28.88
N GLY A 481 21.87 -4.31 -28.36
CA GLY A 481 21.13 -3.57 -27.34
C GLY A 481 19.80 -3.03 -27.89
N LYS A 482 18.69 -3.34 -27.21
CA LYS A 482 17.36 -2.82 -27.58
C LYS A 482 17.34 -1.29 -27.44
N LEU A 483 16.86 -0.59 -28.48
CA LEU A 483 16.60 0.85 -28.40
C LEU A 483 15.53 1.15 -27.33
N PRO A 484 15.61 2.29 -26.62
CA PRO A 484 14.56 2.72 -25.69
C PRO A 484 13.17 2.74 -26.34
N GLN A 485 12.20 2.14 -25.68
CA GLN A 485 10.81 2.10 -26.09
C GLN A 485 10.06 3.29 -25.49
N ILE A 486 9.07 3.83 -26.19
CA ILE A 486 8.34 5.04 -25.77
C ILE A 486 6.84 4.76 -25.80
N PHE A 487 6.22 4.73 -24.62
CA PHE A 487 4.76 4.68 -24.48
C PHE A 487 4.23 6.10 -24.24
N GLN A 488 3.41 6.60 -25.15
CA GLN A 488 2.91 7.98 -25.11
C GLN A 488 1.37 8.02 -25.03
N HIS A 489 0.82 8.65 -23.98
CA HIS A 489 -0.61 8.64 -23.70
C HIS A 489 -1.16 10.03 -23.30
N GLU A 490 -2.45 10.29 -23.51
CA GLU A 490 -3.06 11.60 -23.21
C GLU A 490 -3.29 11.83 -21.70
N LEU A 491 -3.56 10.76 -20.94
CA LEU A 491 -3.79 10.81 -19.49
C LEU A 491 -2.49 10.88 -18.66
N LEU A 492 -1.33 10.55 -19.24
CA LEU A 492 -0.03 10.69 -18.56
C LEU A 492 0.32 12.16 -18.33
N GLN A 493 1.10 12.42 -17.28
CA GLN A 493 1.38 13.77 -16.77
C GLN A 493 2.88 14.05 -16.74
N ASN A 494 3.62 13.25 -15.97
CA ASN A 494 5.06 13.34 -15.83
C ASN A 494 5.77 12.50 -16.90
N PHE A 495 7.04 12.82 -17.13
CA PHE A 495 7.95 11.88 -17.78
C PHE A 495 8.34 10.81 -16.74
N SER A 496 8.30 9.54 -17.12
CA SER A 496 8.90 8.45 -16.35
C SER A 496 9.72 7.56 -17.27
N ILE A 497 10.88 7.09 -16.83
CA ILE A 497 11.67 6.08 -17.55
C ILE A 497 12.13 4.99 -16.60
N ASN A 498 11.98 3.75 -17.04
CA ASN A 498 12.32 2.54 -16.31
C ASN A 498 13.39 1.78 -17.11
N MET A 499 14.54 1.53 -16.49
CA MET A 499 15.64 0.75 -17.08
C MET A 499 15.90 -0.51 -16.27
N PHE A 500 15.68 -1.65 -16.91
CA PHE A 500 15.60 -2.95 -16.26
C PHE A 500 16.84 -3.82 -16.51
N CYS A 501 17.39 -4.41 -15.45
CA CYS A 501 18.30 -5.55 -15.49
C CYS A 501 17.54 -6.78 -14.98
N LYS A 502 17.70 -7.94 -15.65
CA LYS A 502 16.96 -9.17 -15.32
C LYS A 502 17.93 -10.34 -15.15
N ILE A 503 18.02 -10.90 -13.94
CA ILE A 503 18.95 -11.98 -13.60
C ILE A 503 18.21 -13.16 -12.95
N PRO A 504 18.82 -14.37 -12.86
CA PRO A 504 18.20 -15.49 -12.17
C PRO A 504 17.99 -15.21 -10.68
N VAL A 505 16.87 -15.71 -10.13
CA VAL A 505 16.59 -15.68 -8.68
C VAL A 505 17.76 -16.28 -7.90
N ASN A 506 18.22 -15.56 -6.89
CA ASN A 506 19.30 -16.01 -6.02
C ASN A 506 18.68 -16.67 -4.79
N LYS A 507 18.50 -17.99 -4.85
CA LYS A 507 17.88 -18.75 -3.75
C LYS A 507 18.67 -18.54 -2.46
N VAL A 508 17.97 -18.29 -1.36
CA VAL A 508 18.56 -18.06 -0.05
C VAL A 508 18.44 -19.35 0.74
N GLN A 509 19.49 -20.17 0.68
CA GLN A 509 19.53 -21.50 1.29
C GLN A 509 20.72 -21.69 2.24
N THR A 510 21.78 -20.90 2.06
CA THR A 510 23.01 -20.93 2.86
C THR A 510 23.28 -19.59 3.56
N TYR A 511 24.17 -19.60 4.56
CA TYR A 511 24.67 -18.38 5.19
C TYR A 511 25.39 -17.46 4.17
N GLY A 512 26.02 -18.01 3.14
CA GLY A 512 26.60 -17.26 2.03
C GLY A 512 25.57 -16.50 1.20
N ASP A 513 24.40 -17.09 0.95
CA ASP A 513 23.31 -16.41 0.24
C ASP A 513 22.74 -15.26 1.08
N LEU A 514 22.51 -15.48 2.38
CA LEU A 514 22.04 -14.46 3.31
C LEU A 514 23.04 -13.29 3.41
N ARG A 515 24.35 -13.59 3.48
CA ARG A 515 25.43 -12.60 3.43
C ARG A 515 25.40 -11.78 2.13
N ASN A 516 25.16 -12.42 0.98
CA ASN A 516 25.01 -11.74 -0.30
C ASN A 516 23.77 -10.81 -0.35
N VAL A 517 22.63 -11.23 0.22
CA VAL A 517 21.45 -10.38 0.37
C VAL A 517 21.74 -9.18 1.26
N LEU A 518 22.37 -9.38 2.43
CA LEU A 518 22.75 -8.30 3.35
C LEU A 518 23.67 -7.27 2.68
N MET A 519 24.71 -7.72 1.95
CA MET A 519 25.64 -6.83 1.23
C MET A 519 24.94 -6.00 0.14
N LYS A 520 24.00 -6.61 -0.62
CA LYS A 520 23.13 -5.86 -1.56
C LYS A 520 22.28 -4.82 -0.82
N ARG A 521 21.62 -5.21 0.28
CA ARG A 521 20.67 -4.38 1.03
C ARG A 521 21.34 -3.12 1.58
N ILE A 522 22.51 -3.26 2.22
CA ILE A 522 23.36 -2.15 2.70
C ILE A 522 23.68 -1.16 1.58
N PHE A 523 24.13 -1.67 0.43
CA PHE A 523 24.54 -0.85 -0.71
C PHE A 523 23.35 -0.09 -1.35
N LEU A 524 22.18 -0.75 -1.45
CA LEU A 524 20.96 -0.14 -1.97
C LEU A 524 20.40 0.92 -1.01
N SER A 525 20.45 0.69 0.31
CA SER A 525 20.11 1.70 1.32
C SER A 525 20.97 2.96 1.19
N ALA A 526 22.28 2.82 0.94
CA ALA A 526 23.17 3.94 0.68
C ALA A 526 22.78 4.72 -0.58
N LEU A 527 22.47 4.04 -1.70
CA LEU A 527 22.02 4.72 -2.92
C LEU A 527 20.70 5.46 -2.71
N HIS A 528 19.71 4.79 -2.11
CA HIS A 528 18.39 5.36 -1.85
C HIS A 528 18.50 6.63 -1.01
N PHE A 529 19.36 6.63 0.02
CA PHE A 529 19.63 7.79 0.85
C PHE A 529 20.32 8.92 0.05
N ARG A 530 21.47 8.65 -0.57
CA ARG A 530 22.23 9.65 -1.34
C ARG A 530 21.37 10.33 -2.41
N ILE A 531 20.53 9.58 -3.12
CA ILE A 531 19.61 10.11 -4.12
C ILE A 531 18.52 10.98 -3.49
N ASN A 532 17.78 10.45 -2.51
CA ASN A 532 16.59 11.13 -1.99
C ASN A 532 16.94 12.39 -1.19
N THR A 533 17.97 12.33 -0.35
CA THR A 533 18.28 13.38 0.60
C THR A 533 18.98 14.55 -0.09
N ARG A 534 20.09 14.27 -0.80
CA ARG A 534 20.97 15.28 -1.41
C ARG A 534 20.28 16.15 -2.46
N TYR A 535 19.47 15.52 -3.32
CA TYR A 535 18.91 16.23 -4.48
C TYR A 535 17.61 16.94 -4.14
N LYS A 536 16.88 16.53 -3.09
CA LYS A 536 15.71 17.28 -2.61
C LYS A 536 16.09 18.63 -2.01
N SER A 537 17.26 18.78 -1.39
CA SER A 537 17.74 20.07 -0.84
C SER A 537 18.30 21.04 -1.90
N SER A 538 18.25 20.70 -3.20
CA SER A 538 18.86 21.50 -4.28
C SER A 538 17.98 21.70 -5.53
N ASN A 539 16.65 21.77 -5.38
CA ASN A 539 15.66 21.91 -6.46
C ASN A 539 15.90 20.94 -7.66
N PRO A 540 15.60 19.65 -7.50
CA PRO A 540 16.05 18.61 -8.42
C PRO A 540 15.37 18.70 -9.79
N PRO A 541 16.04 18.26 -10.88
CA PRO A 541 15.41 18.14 -12.19
C PRO A 541 14.37 16.99 -12.26
N PHE A 542 14.24 16.20 -11.19
CA PHE A 542 13.36 15.04 -11.08
C PHE A 542 12.38 15.16 -9.91
N THR A 543 11.30 14.39 -9.96
CA THR A 543 10.31 14.23 -8.88
C THR A 543 10.72 13.08 -7.95
N SER A 544 11.14 11.96 -8.53
CA SER A 544 11.78 10.85 -7.81
C SER A 544 12.80 10.13 -8.70
N VAL A 545 13.78 9.51 -8.06
CA VAL A 545 14.66 8.51 -8.65
C VAL A 545 14.75 7.36 -7.67
N GLU A 546 14.47 6.15 -8.14
CA GLU A 546 14.38 4.93 -7.35
C GLU A 546 15.22 3.85 -8.03
N LEU A 547 15.95 3.06 -7.24
CA LEU A 547 16.56 1.82 -7.70
C LEU A 547 16.01 0.66 -6.86
N ASP A 548 15.15 -0.15 -7.46
CA ASP A 548 14.65 -1.39 -6.86
C ASP A 548 15.54 -2.58 -7.21
N HIS A 549 15.58 -3.59 -6.35
CA HIS A 549 16.20 -4.89 -6.58
C HIS A 549 15.39 -5.99 -5.87
N SER A 550 14.42 -6.55 -6.58
CA SER A 550 13.44 -7.51 -6.07
C SER A 550 13.59 -8.88 -6.73
N ASP A 551 13.51 -9.95 -5.92
CA ASP A 551 13.32 -11.32 -6.40
C ASP A 551 11.81 -11.53 -6.61
N SER A 552 11.36 -11.73 -7.85
CA SER A 552 9.92 -11.89 -8.15
C SER A 552 9.55 -13.35 -8.37
N GLY A 553 8.72 -13.91 -7.47
CA GLY A 553 8.09 -15.22 -7.66
C GLY A 553 7.04 -15.23 -8.78
N ARG A 554 6.46 -14.06 -9.04
CA ARG A 554 5.45 -13.81 -10.08
C ARG A 554 6.02 -13.87 -11.50
N GLU A 555 7.19 -13.26 -11.71
CA GLU A 555 7.87 -13.26 -13.01
C GLU A 555 8.93 -14.38 -13.13
N GLY A 556 9.38 -15.00 -12.03
CA GLY A 556 10.39 -16.07 -12.02
C GLY A 556 11.84 -15.58 -12.15
N CYS A 557 12.11 -14.31 -11.85
CA CYS A 557 13.42 -13.68 -12.00
C CYS A 557 13.67 -12.58 -10.96
N THR A 558 14.95 -12.32 -10.63
CA THR A 558 15.32 -11.06 -9.98
C THR A 558 15.27 -9.93 -11.01
N VAL A 559 14.65 -8.81 -10.66
CA VAL A 559 14.66 -7.60 -11.47
C VAL A 559 15.36 -6.49 -10.70
N THR A 560 16.23 -5.73 -11.37
CA THR A 560 16.77 -4.47 -10.86
C THR A 560 16.26 -3.35 -11.76
N THR A 561 15.58 -2.36 -11.20
CA THR A 561 14.90 -1.33 -11.97
C THR A 561 15.36 0.05 -11.52
N LEU A 562 15.99 0.81 -12.43
CA LEU A 562 16.19 2.24 -12.24
C LEU A 562 14.97 2.97 -12.80
N THR A 563 14.20 3.59 -11.91
CA THR A 563 13.03 4.41 -12.25
C THR A 563 13.37 5.88 -12.03
N VAL A 564 13.15 6.71 -13.05
CA VAL A 564 13.38 8.16 -13.01
C VAL A 564 12.10 8.86 -13.43
N THR A 565 11.45 9.56 -12.50
CA THR A 565 10.21 10.31 -12.74
C THR A 565 10.49 11.81 -12.63
N ALA A 566 10.05 12.62 -13.61
CA ALA A 566 10.40 14.02 -13.74
C ALA A 566 9.33 14.88 -14.43
N GLU A 567 9.43 16.20 -14.25
CA GLU A 567 8.65 17.14 -15.08
C GLU A 567 9.10 17.05 -16.55
N PRO A 568 8.18 17.01 -17.54
CA PRO A 568 8.52 16.84 -18.95
C PRO A 568 9.41 17.92 -19.58
N LYS A 569 9.67 19.04 -18.91
CA LYS A 569 10.66 20.06 -19.32
C LYS A 569 12.10 19.76 -18.88
N ASN A 570 12.28 18.89 -17.88
CA ASN A 570 13.56 18.64 -17.20
C ASN A 570 14.14 17.24 -17.47
N TRP A 571 13.45 16.41 -18.25
CA TRP A 571 13.68 14.96 -18.31
C TRP A 571 15.10 14.54 -18.69
N GLN A 572 15.80 15.27 -19.58
CA GLN A 572 17.19 14.95 -19.92
C GLN A 572 18.12 15.17 -18.71
N SER A 573 17.87 16.20 -17.90
CA SER A 573 18.63 16.46 -16.68
C SER A 573 18.28 15.51 -15.54
N ALA A 574 17.04 15.01 -15.48
CA ALA A 574 16.65 13.95 -14.56
C ALA A 574 17.43 12.65 -14.82
N ILE A 575 17.47 12.18 -16.08
CA ILE A 575 18.27 11.02 -16.48
C ILE A 575 19.75 11.25 -16.17
N ARG A 576 20.29 12.42 -16.56
CA ARG A 576 21.71 12.73 -16.39
C ARG A 576 22.16 12.65 -14.93
N VAL A 577 21.39 13.24 -14.02
CA VAL A 577 21.66 13.21 -12.58
C VAL A 577 21.50 11.80 -11.99
N ALA A 578 20.48 11.05 -12.38
CA ALA A 578 20.29 9.66 -11.93
C ALA A 578 21.48 8.76 -12.30
N VAL A 579 21.96 8.87 -13.55
CA VAL A 579 23.12 8.13 -14.05
C VAL A 579 24.42 8.56 -13.33
N GLN A 580 24.56 9.83 -12.99
CA GLN A 580 25.71 10.36 -12.24
C GLN A 580 25.80 9.80 -10.82
N GLU A 581 24.71 9.81 -10.05
CA GLU A 581 24.75 9.29 -8.68
C GLU A 581 24.97 7.77 -8.64
N VAL A 582 24.39 7.05 -9.61
CA VAL A 582 24.66 5.62 -9.83
C VAL A 582 26.14 5.36 -10.19
N ARG A 583 26.75 6.19 -11.04
CA ARG A 583 28.20 6.09 -11.31
C ARG A 583 29.05 6.43 -10.09
N ARG A 584 28.73 7.50 -9.36
CA ARG A 584 29.41 7.93 -8.12
C ARG A 584 29.43 6.81 -7.08
N LEU A 585 28.29 6.16 -6.84
CA LEU A 585 28.24 5.04 -5.90
C LEU A 585 29.01 3.81 -6.41
N LYS A 586 29.02 3.54 -7.73
CA LYS A 586 29.85 2.47 -8.29
C LYS A 586 31.36 2.74 -8.15
N GLU A 587 31.80 3.97 -8.39
CA GLU A 587 33.23 4.31 -8.48
C GLU A 587 33.88 4.58 -7.12
N PHE A 588 33.15 5.22 -6.19
CA PHE A 588 33.66 5.53 -4.84
C PHE A 588 33.12 4.62 -3.74
N GLY A 589 32.07 3.84 -4.01
CA GLY A 589 31.46 2.92 -3.04
C GLY A 589 30.70 3.60 -1.90
N VAL A 590 30.28 2.79 -0.92
CA VAL A 590 29.83 3.25 0.39
C VAL A 590 31.03 3.56 1.29
N THR A 591 30.85 4.46 2.26
CA THR A 591 31.85 4.77 3.28
C THR A 591 31.83 3.75 4.43
N ARG A 592 32.83 3.82 5.33
CA ARG A 592 32.87 2.97 6.54
C ARG A 592 31.75 3.35 7.53
N GLY A 593 31.38 4.63 7.63
CA GLY A 593 30.25 5.08 8.45
C GLY A 593 28.89 4.72 7.85
N GLU A 594 28.73 4.78 6.53
CA GLU A 594 27.54 4.24 5.83
C GLU A 594 27.37 2.75 6.07
N LEU A 595 28.43 1.94 5.84
CA LEU A 595 28.41 0.50 6.12
C LEU A 595 27.98 0.21 7.56
N THR A 596 28.62 0.88 8.53
CA THR A 596 28.33 0.67 9.97
C THR A 596 26.89 1.04 10.29
N ARG A 597 26.41 2.18 9.79
CA ARG A 597 25.05 2.69 10.03
C ARG A 597 23.96 1.81 9.44
N TYR A 598 24.08 1.42 8.17
CA TYR A 598 23.06 0.60 7.52
C TYR A 598 23.11 -0.86 8.02
N MET A 599 24.27 -1.37 8.43
CA MET A 599 24.38 -2.64 9.16
C MET A 599 23.63 -2.58 10.51
N ASP A 600 23.92 -1.57 11.34
CA ASP A 600 23.28 -1.38 12.66
C ASP A 600 21.76 -1.22 12.53
N ALA A 601 21.29 -0.40 11.60
CA ALA A 601 19.86 -0.23 11.33
C ALA A 601 19.17 -1.54 10.90
N LEU A 602 19.78 -2.33 9.99
CA LEU A 602 19.23 -3.62 9.54
C LEU A 602 19.23 -4.69 10.65
N LEU A 603 20.26 -4.69 11.51
CA LEU A 603 20.31 -5.58 12.67
C LEU A 603 19.22 -5.23 13.69
N LYS A 604 19.04 -3.94 14.01
CA LYS A 604 18.00 -3.45 14.93
C LYS A 604 16.58 -3.72 14.40
N ASP A 605 16.33 -3.50 13.12
CA ASP A 605 15.08 -3.85 12.43
C ASP A 605 14.79 -5.35 12.57
N SER A 606 15.77 -6.22 12.26
CA SER A 606 15.60 -7.67 12.41
C SER A 606 15.35 -8.12 13.85
N GLU A 607 15.96 -7.46 14.85
CA GLU A 607 15.73 -7.78 16.26
C GLU A 607 14.35 -7.32 16.74
N HIS A 608 13.86 -6.19 16.26
CA HIS A 608 12.50 -5.73 16.52
C HIS A 608 11.45 -6.70 15.93
N LEU A 609 11.66 -7.16 14.69
CA LEU A 609 10.83 -8.21 14.08
C LEU A 609 10.91 -9.54 14.87
N ALA A 610 12.09 -9.91 15.38
CA ALA A 610 12.26 -11.09 16.24
C ALA A 610 11.57 -10.95 17.62
N ALA A 611 11.44 -9.72 18.14
CA ALA A 611 10.66 -9.43 19.35
C ALA A 611 9.14 -9.46 19.11
N LEU A 612 8.70 -9.15 17.89
CA LEU A 612 7.29 -9.19 17.46
C LEU A 612 6.83 -10.58 16.94
N ILE A 613 7.66 -11.62 17.02
CA ILE A 613 7.37 -12.98 16.49
C ILE A 613 6.00 -13.55 16.89
N ASP A 614 5.57 -13.38 18.14
CA ASP A 614 4.29 -13.89 18.63
C ASP A 614 3.09 -12.96 18.32
N ASN A 615 3.32 -11.85 17.60
CA ASN A 615 2.33 -10.86 17.14
C ASN A 615 2.13 -10.82 15.61
N VAL A 616 2.99 -11.46 14.80
CA VAL A 616 2.87 -11.46 13.33
C VAL A 616 1.59 -12.21 12.92
N SER A 617 0.78 -11.66 12.01
CA SER A 617 -0.52 -12.27 11.70
C SER A 617 -0.41 -13.54 10.86
N SER A 618 -1.49 -14.31 10.82
CA SER A 618 -1.58 -15.53 10.02
C SER A 618 -1.61 -15.26 8.51
N VAL A 619 -1.92 -14.03 8.09
CA VAL A 619 -1.85 -13.61 6.68
C VAL A 619 -0.41 -13.27 6.31
N ASP A 620 0.26 -12.39 7.06
CA ASP A 620 1.64 -11.98 6.77
C ASP A 620 2.62 -13.18 6.75
N ASN A 621 2.45 -14.12 7.69
CA ASN A 621 3.24 -15.36 7.72
C ASN A 621 2.91 -16.30 6.54
N LEU A 622 1.67 -16.29 6.03
CA LEU A 622 1.25 -17.14 4.92
C LEU A 622 1.79 -16.61 3.58
N ASP A 623 1.66 -15.31 3.34
CA ASP A 623 2.14 -14.67 2.12
C ASP A 623 3.68 -14.82 2.01
N PHE A 624 4.41 -14.57 3.10
CA PHE A 624 5.85 -14.83 3.20
C PHE A 624 6.23 -16.29 2.92
N ILE A 625 5.43 -17.26 3.39
CA ILE A 625 5.67 -18.69 3.15
C ILE A 625 5.38 -19.07 1.69
N MET A 626 4.33 -18.53 1.08
CA MET A 626 3.97 -18.81 -0.31
C MET A 626 5.02 -18.25 -1.27
N GLU A 627 5.46 -17.00 -1.07
CA GLU A 627 6.55 -16.40 -1.84
C GLU A 627 7.86 -17.17 -1.66
N SER A 628 8.19 -17.56 -0.43
CA SER A 628 9.39 -18.35 -0.13
C SER A 628 9.38 -19.75 -0.77
N ASP A 629 8.25 -20.48 -0.80
CA ASP A 629 8.17 -21.79 -1.46
C ASP A 629 8.24 -21.65 -2.99
N ALA A 630 7.61 -20.61 -3.56
CA ALA A 630 7.62 -20.33 -4.99
C ALA A 630 9.02 -19.99 -5.54
N LEU A 631 9.78 -19.16 -4.82
CA LEU A 631 11.17 -18.82 -5.14
C LEU A 631 12.15 -19.92 -4.71
N GLY A 632 11.79 -20.72 -3.70
CA GLY A 632 12.60 -21.78 -3.11
C GLY A 632 13.64 -21.29 -2.10
N HIS A 633 13.35 -20.22 -1.36
CA HIS A 633 14.13 -19.78 -0.21
C HIS A 633 13.87 -20.67 1.02
N THR A 634 14.82 -20.71 1.96
CA THR A 634 14.61 -21.34 3.26
C THR A 634 13.75 -20.43 4.15
N VAL A 635 12.49 -20.82 4.37
CA VAL A 635 11.62 -20.18 5.37
C VAL A 635 12.27 -20.34 6.74
N MET A 636 12.64 -19.22 7.35
CA MET A 636 13.04 -19.06 8.76
C MET A 636 11.87 -18.46 9.56
N ASP A 637 11.85 -18.64 10.88
CA ASP A 637 11.10 -17.73 11.76
C ASP A 637 11.88 -16.41 11.99
N GLN A 638 11.21 -15.38 12.52
CA GLN A 638 11.80 -14.04 12.68
C GLN A 638 13.03 -14.03 13.61
N ARG A 639 13.08 -14.94 14.59
CA ARG A 639 14.24 -15.08 15.49
C ARG A 639 15.39 -15.80 14.80
N GLN A 640 15.12 -16.90 14.10
CA GLN A 640 16.12 -17.57 13.26
C GLN A 640 16.71 -16.63 12.21
N GLY A 641 15.88 -15.76 11.62
CA GLY A 641 16.30 -14.71 10.70
C GLY A 641 17.26 -13.71 11.34
N HIS A 642 16.92 -13.17 12.51
CA HIS A 642 17.80 -12.27 13.27
C HIS A 642 19.11 -12.97 13.70
N GLU A 643 19.04 -14.14 14.33
CA GLU A 643 20.22 -14.92 14.76
C GLU A 643 21.15 -15.22 13.58
N SER A 644 20.60 -15.55 12.41
CA SER A 644 21.38 -15.80 11.19
C SER A 644 21.95 -14.52 10.58
N LEU A 645 21.22 -13.39 10.67
CA LEU A 645 21.69 -12.08 10.20
C LEU A 645 22.87 -11.58 11.05
N VAL A 646 22.79 -11.71 12.37
CA VAL A 646 23.88 -11.42 13.31
C VAL A 646 25.11 -12.30 13.00
N ALA A 647 24.91 -13.59 12.73
CA ALA A 647 26.00 -14.51 12.41
C ALA A 647 26.74 -14.15 11.10
N VAL A 648 26.05 -13.64 10.06
CA VAL A 648 26.73 -13.19 8.83
C VAL A 648 27.28 -11.77 8.94
N ALA A 649 26.68 -10.88 9.73
CA ALA A 649 27.03 -9.46 9.79
C ALA A 649 28.51 -9.22 10.14
N GLY A 650 29.05 -9.96 11.11
CA GLY A 650 30.47 -9.90 11.49
C GLY A 650 31.46 -10.36 10.41
N THR A 651 30.97 -11.01 9.34
CA THR A 651 31.80 -11.48 8.21
C THR A 651 31.86 -10.48 7.05
N VAL A 652 31.04 -9.43 7.02
CA VAL A 652 30.89 -8.54 5.86
C VAL A 652 31.99 -7.48 5.81
N THR A 653 32.75 -7.42 4.73
CA THR A 653 33.77 -6.38 4.50
C THR A 653 33.26 -5.26 3.60
N LEU A 654 33.89 -4.08 3.69
CA LEU A 654 33.52 -2.89 2.91
C LEU A 654 33.83 -3.08 1.42
N GLU A 655 34.91 -3.79 1.16
CA GLU A 655 35.48 -4.08 -0.14
C GLU A 655 34.56 -5.01 -0.94
N GLU A 656 33.92 -5.98 -0.27
CA GLU A 656 32.93 -6.89 -0.87
C GLU A 656 31.57 -6.22 -1.11
N VAL A 657 31.08 -5.41 -0.17
CA VAL A 657 29.85 -4.60 -0.35
C VAL A 657 29.98 -3.72 -1.59
N ASN A 658 31.11 -3.02 -1.73
CA ASN A 658 31.40 -2.20 -2.89
C ASN A 658 31.58 -3.04 -4.17
N SER A 659 32.23 -4.21 -4.11
CA SER A 659 32.36 -5.11 -5.27
C SER A 659 31.03 -5.68 -5.76
N ILE A 660 30.09 -5.99 -4.86
CA ILE A 660 28.75 -6.50 -5.22
C ILE A 660 27.88 -5.37 -5.74
N GLY A 661 27.86 -4.22 -5.07
CA GLY A 661 27.14 -3.04 -5.54
C GLY A 661 27.58 -2.57 -6.92
N ALA A 662 28.89 -2.52 -7.18
CA ALA A 662 29.44 -2.16 -8.48
C ALA A 662 28.99 -3.07 -9.65
N LYS A 663 28.70 -4.35 -9.37
CA LYS A 663 28.11 -5.31 -10.33
C LYS A 663 26.61 -5.06 -10.53
N VAL A 664 25.87 -4.80 -9.46
CA VAL A 664 24.43 -4.47 -9.53
C VAL A 664 24.19 -3.20 -10.36
N LEU A 665 25.06 -2.20 -10.24
CA LEU A 665 24.97 -0.94 -11.00
C LEU A 665 25.58 -0.99 -12.41
N GLU A 666 26.21 -2.09 -12.82
CA GLU A 666 27.04 -2.13 -14.03
C GLU A 666 26.23 -1.80 -15.31
N TYR A 667 25.02 -2.34 -15.42
CA TYR A 667 24.11 -2.12 -16.57
C TYR A 667 23.69 -0.66 -16.78
N ILE A 668 23.81 0.19 -15.75
CA ILE A 668 23.56 1.63 -15.80
C ILE A 668 24.88 2.38 -16.01
N ALA A 669 25.84 2.17 -15.10
CA ALA A 669 27.06 2.97 -15.00
C ALA A 669 28.07 2.72 -16.14
N ASP A 670 28.01 1.55 -16.78
CA ASP A 670 28.82 1.19 -17.95
C ASP A 670 27.96 1.01 -19.22
N PHE A 671 26.77 1.62 -19.26
CA PHE A 671 25.81 1.46 -20.35
C PHE A 671 26.44 1.76 -21.73
N GLY A 672 26.46 0.74 -22.60
CA GLY A 672 27.02 0.83 -23.95
C GLY A 672 28.52 0.51 -24.08
N LYS A 673 29.23 0.14 -23.01
CA LYS A 673 30.55 -0.52 -23.12
C LYS A 673 30.34 -2.01 -23.52
N ALA A 674 31.32 -2.60 -24.20
CA ALA A 674 31.17 -3.93 -24.82
C ALA A 674 31.20 -5.12 -23.85
N THR A 675 31.61 -4.92 -22.59
CA THR A 675 31.66 -5.96 -21.54
C THR A 675 30.41 -5.98 -20.66
N THR A 676 29.62 -4.91 -20.68
CA THR A 676 28.54 -4.62 -19.74
C THR A 676 27.34 -5.56 -19.89
N PRO A 677 26.63 -5.92 -18.80
CA PRO A 677 25.28 -6.48 -18.88
C PRO A 677 24.33 -5.56 -19.66
N LEU A 678 23.72 -6.07 -20.74
CA LEU A 678 22.73 -5.29 -21.50
C LEU A 678 21.40 -5.17 -20.73
N PRO A 679 20.78 -3.98 -20.62
CA PRO A 679 19.44 -3.84 -20.05
C PRO A 679 18.41 -4.70 -20.80
N ALA A 680 17.58 -5.45 -20.05
CA ALA A 680 16.54 -6.30 -20.61
C ALA A 680 15.47 -5.50 -21.36
N ALA A 681 15.18 -4.30 -20.87
CA ALA A 681 14.38 -3.26 -21.52
C ALA A 681 14.74 -1.86 -20.99
N ILE A 682 14.46 -0.84 -21.80
CA ILE A 682 14.40 0.56 -21.39
C ILE A 682 13.07 1.10 -21.91
N VAL A 683 12.20 1.60 -21.03
CA VAL A 683 10.85 2.06 -21.40
C VAL A 683 10.58 3.44 -20.79
N ALA A 684 10.29 4.42 -21.65
CA ALA A 684 9.87 5.76 -21.25
C ALA A 684 8.35 5.91 -21.42
N CYS A 685 7.66 6.17 -20.32
CA CYS A 685 6.23 6.46 -20.28
C CYS A 685 6.04 7.99 -20.20
N VAL A 686 5.40 8.58 -21.21
CA VAL A 686 5.43 10.04 -21.42
C VAL A 686 4.05 10.61 -21.76
N PRO A 687 3.77 11.88 -21.40
CA PRO A 687 2.57 12.56 -21.85
C PRO A 687 2.58 12.75 -23.37
N LYS A 688 1.40 12.73 -24.00
CA LYS A 688 1.22 13.16 -25.40
C LYS A 688 1.25 14.68 -25.55
N LYS A 689 0.84 15.39 -24.50
CA LYS A 689 0.78 16.85 -24.45
C LYS A 689 1.32 17.39 -23.13
N VAL A 690 2.03 18.51 -23.21
CA VAL A 690 2.58 19.22 -22.05
C VAL A 690 2.11 20.66 -22.06
N HIS A 691 1.83 21.21 -20.86
CA HIS A 691 1.54 22.62 -20.71
C HIS A 691 2.85 23.40 -20.69
N VAL A 692 2.98 24.39 -21.57
CA VAL A 692 4.09 25.35 -21.59
C VAL A 692 3.51 26.71 -21.23
N ASP A 693 4.01 27.31 -20.16
CA ASP A 693 3.43 28.51 -19.58
C ASP A 693 3.45 29.68 -20.60
N GLY A 694 2.33 30.39 -20.74
CA GLY A 694 2.12 31.42 -21.77
C GLY A 694 1.80 30.90 -23.18
N ILE A 695 1.98 29.60 -23.48
CA ILE A 695 1.67 28.99 -24.79
C ILE A 695 0.45 28.04 -24.69
N GLY A 696 0.26 27.37 -23.55
CA GLY A 696 -0.80 26.38 -23.33
C GLY A 696 -0.34 24.95 -23.64
N GLU A 697 -1.27 24.09 -24.07
CA GLU A 697 -0.93 22.70 -24.42
C GLU A 697 -0.15 22.61 -25.74
N THR A 698 0.99 21.93 -25.72
CA THR A 698 1.83 21.63 -26.88
C THR A 698 2.08 20.12 -26.99
N GLU A 699 2.38 19.61 -28.19
CA GLU A 699 2.76 18.21 -28.37
C GLU A 699 4.12 17.92 -27.73
N PHE A 700 4.20 16.92 -26.86
CA PHE A 700 5.48 16.46 -26.32
C PHE A 700 6.16 15.54 -27.34
N LYS A 701 7.43 15.81 -27.66
CA LYS A 701 8.21 15.07 -28.66
C LYS A 701 9.52 14.61 -28.05
N ILE A 702 9.83 13.34 -28.27
CA ILE A 702 10.97 12.61 -27.70
C ILE A 702 11.28 11.41 -28.61
N SER A 703 12.55 11.07 -28.73
CA SER A 703 13.05 9.94 -29.53
C SER A 703 13.94 9.00 -28.72
N PRO A 704 14.05 7.71 -29.10
CA PRO A 704 14.97 6.76 -28.45
C PRO A 704 16.44 7.21 -28.49
N THR A 705 16.80 7.96 -29.54
CA THR A 705 18.12 8.58 -29.72
C THR A 705 18.41 9.68 -28.71
N GLU A 706 17.43 10.53 -28.37
CA GLU A 706 17.60 11.57 -27.34
C GLU A 706 17.69 10.94 -25.94
N ILE A 707 16.91 9.89 -25.66
CA ILE A 707 17.02 9.12 -24.40
C ILE A 707 18.42 8.52 -24.27
N THR A 708 18.91 7.88 -25.34
CA THR A 708 20.26 7.29 -25.38
C THR A 708 21.35 8.36 -25.20
N ALA A 709 21.16 9.56 -25.76
CA ALA A 709 22.07 10.69 -25.59
C ALA A 709 22.04 11.27 -24.16
N ALA A 710 20.87 11.36 -23.52
CA ALA A 710 20.73 11.83 -22.14
C ALA A 710 21.41 10.87 -21.15
N ILE A 711 21.30 9.55 -21.35
CA ILE A 711 22.04 8.55 -20.56
C ILE A 711 23.55 8.77 -20.74
N LYS A 712 24.04 8.83 -22.00
CA LYS A 712 25.47 9.03 -22.29
C LYS A 712 26.02 10.34 -21.71
N SER A 713 25.26 11.43 -21.75
CA SER A 713 25.64 12.69 -21.10
C SER A 713 25.86 12.56 -19.58
N GLY A 714 25.22 11.58 -18.92
CA GLY A 714 25.49 11.25 -17.52
C GLY A 714 26.68 10.30 -17.31
N LEU A 715 27.11 9.60 -18.36
CA LEU A 715 28.35 8.80 -18.39
C LEU A 715 29.59 9.67 -18.68
N ASP A 716 29.42 10.74 -19.46
CA ASP A 716 30.51 11.59 -19.94
C ASP A 716 30.85 12.76 -18.98
N GLU A 717 29.91 13.23 -18.15
CA GLU A 717 30.18 14.26 -17.14
C GLU A 717 31.09 13.72 -15.99
N PRO A 718 31.98 14.56 -15.42
CA PRO A 718 32.86 14.16 -14.33
C PRO A 718 32.08 13.89 -13.03
N ILE A 719 32.64 13.05 -12.17
CA ILE A 719 32.12 12.73 -10.84
C ILE A 719 33.25 12.86 -9.82
N GLU A 720 32.90 13.27 -8.60
CA GLU A 720 33.82 13.47 -7.49
C GLU A 720 33.34 12.67 -6.28
N ALA A 721 34.28 12.29 -5.42
CA ALA A 721 34.00 11.62 -4.16
C ALA A 721 33.36 12.61 -3.17
N GLU A 722 32.37 12.16 -2.41
CA GLU A 722 31.63 13.01 -1.48
C GLU A 722 32.24 12.97 -0.07
N PRO A 723 32.20 14.07 0.70
CA PRO A 723 32.58 14.07 2.10
C PRO A 723 31.59 13.24 2.93
N GLU A 724 32.10 12.53 3.93
CA GLU A 724 31.25 11.79 4.89
C GLU A 724 30.51 12.78 5.81
N LEU A 725 29.18 12.65 5.90
CA LEU A 725 28.33 13.55 6.67
C LEU A 725 28.32 13.15 8.15
N GLU A 726 28.70 14.07 9.04
CA GLU A 726 28.60 13.86 10.49
C GLU A 726 27.13 13.83 10.94
N VAL A 727 26.71 12.70 11.51
CA VAL A 727 25.35 12.49 12.04
C VAL A 727 25.31 12.92 13.51
N PRO A 728 24.38 13.80 13.92
CA PRO A 728 24.23 14.16 15.33
C PRO A 728 23.77 12.97 16.16
N LYS A 729 24.25 12.89 17.42
CA LYS A 729 23.78 11.91 18.41
C LYS A 729 22.53 12.39 19.16
N GLU A 730 22.44 13.69 19.38
CA GLU A 730 21.33 14.40 20.02
C GLU A 730 21.05 15.65 19.18
N LEU A 731 19.78 16.02 18.98
CA LEU A 731 19.39 17.31 18.41
C LEU A 731 19.28 18.40 19.48
N ILE A 732 19.12 18.02 20.74
CA ILE A 732 19.09 18.92 21.90
C ILE A 732 20.02 18.34 22.95
N SER A 733 21.14 19.01 23.23
CA SER A 733 22.11 18.54 24.20
C SER A 733 21.57 18.62 25.64
N SER A 734 22.04 17.71 26.50
CA SER A 734 21.66 17.67 27.92
C SER A 734 21.84 19.00 28.67
N SER A 735 22.81 19.84 28.30
CA SER A 735 23.01 21.17 28.90
C SER A 735 21.97 22.20 28.43
N GLN A 736 21.65 22.23 27.14
CA GLN A 736 20.56 23.06 26.61
C GLN A 736 19.21 22.67 27.23
N LEU A 737 18.98 21.37 27.43
CA LEU A 737 17.77 20.85 28.06
C LEU A 737 17.63 21.30 29.52
N GLN A 738 18.73 21.27 30.29
CA GLN A 738 18.75 21.80 31.66
C GLN A 738 18.46 23.30 31.70
N GLU A 739 19.06 24.08 30.79
CA GLU A 739 18.80 25.52 30.69
C GLU A 739 17.32 25.79 30.35
N LEU A 740 16.75 25.08 29.37
CA LEU A 740 15.33 25.18 29.02
C LEU A 740 14.42 24.85 30.20
N ARG A 741 14.71 23.80 30.98
CA ARG A 741 13.92 23.47 32.19
C ARG A 741 14.01 24.57 33.26
N LEU A 742 15.18 25.17 33.46
CA LEU A 742 15.37 26.30 34.38
C LEU A 742 14.63 27.56 33.91
N GLN A 743 14.65 27.86 32.61
CA GLN A 743 13.96 29.03 32.03
C GLN A 743 12.43 28.87 31.97
N ARG A 744 11.92 27.64 31.84
CA ARG A 744 10.48 27.37 31.57
C ARG A 744 9.71 26.86 32.78
N SER A 745 10.35 26.23 33.75
CA SER A 745 9.71 25.57 34.90
C SER A 745 8.51 24.66 34.49
N PRO A 746 8.73 23.64 33.64
CA PRO A 746 7.66 22.76 33.16
C PRO A 746 7.03 21.97 34.31
N THR A 747 5.70 22.00 34.39
CA THR A 747 4.91 21.29 35.43
C THR A 747 3.57 20.83 34.86
N PHE A 748 2.96 19.82 35.50
CA PHE A 748 1.57 19.47 35.23
C PHE A 748 0.61 20.36 36.04
N ILE A 749 -0.46 20.82 35.40
CA ILE A 749 -1.49 21.71 35.97
C ILE A 749 -2.85 20.98 36.09
N PRO A 750 -3.76 21.43 36.97
CA PRO A 750 -5.07 20.81 37.14
C PRO A 750 -5.90 20.77 35.86
N LEU A 751 -6.61 19.66 35.63
CA LEU A 751 -7.43 19.45 34.43
C LEU A 751 -8.74 20.25 34.43
N SER A 752 -9.31 20.54 35.61
CA SER A 752 -10.44 21.44 35.78
C SER A 752 -10.20 22.45 36.90
N PRO A 753 -10.78 23.66 36.87
CA PRO A 753 -10.64 24.65 37.95
C PRO A 753 -11.21 24.19 39.31
N GLU A 754 -12.09 23.18 39.28
CA GLU A 754 -12.85 22.69 40.43
C GLU A 754 -12.17 21.51 41.15
N THR A 755 -11.17 20.89 40.53
CA THR A 755 -10.45 19.74 41.10
C THR A 755 -8.94 19.96 41.06
N ASN A 756 -8.25 19.80 42.19
CA ASN A 756 -6.78 19.88 42.26
C ASN A 756 -6.09 18.63 41.67
N VAL A 757 -6.67 18.03 40.63
CA VAL A 757 -6.22 16.79 39.99
C VAL A 757 -5.47 17.17 38.71
N THR A 758 -4.15 17.06 38.76
CA THR A 758 -3.23 17.31 37.62
C THR A 758 -3.20 16.17 36.61
N LYS A 759 -3.72 14.99 36.99
CA LYS A 759 -3.60 13.73 36.28
C LYS A 759 -4.83 12.86 36.52
N VAL A 760 -5.57 12.52 35.48
CA VAL A 760 -6.71 11.58 35.52
C VAL A 760 -6.29 10.31 34.79
N HIS A 761 -6.53 9.15 35.41
CA HIS A 761 -6.32 7.85 34.78
C HIS A 761 -7.66 7.11 34.70
N ASP A 762 -8.12 6.86 33.47
CA ASP A 762 -9.28 6.02 33.22
C ASP A 762 -8.86 4.54 33.20
N LYS A 763 -9.57 3.75 34.01
CA LYS A 763 -9.32 2.31 34.19
C LYS A 763 -10.00 1.45 33.12
N GLU A 764 -10.96 1.98 32.37
CA GLU A 764 -11.66 1.23 31.32
C GLU A 764 -10.87 1.27 30.00
N THR A 765 -10.46 2.46 29.55
CA THR A 765 -9.59 2.61 28.38
C THR A 765 -8.11 2.38 28.68
N GLY A 766 -7.69 2.54 29.94
CA GLY A 766 -6.28 2.55 30.35
C GLY A 766 -5.52 3.83 29.96
N ILE A 767 -6.24 4.90 29.60
CA ILE A 767 -5.66 6.18 29.19
C ILE A 767 -5.40 7.06 30.41
N THR A 768 -4.24 7.69 30.43
CA THR A 768 -3.83 8.70 31.40
C THR A 768 -3.81 10.07 30.72
N GLN A 769 -4.49 11.04 31.32
CA GLN A 769 -4.60 12.41 30.83
C GLN A 769 -3.94 13.37 31.82
N CYS A 770 -3.14 14.30 31.33
CA CYS A 770 -2.60 15.42 32.11
C CYS A 770 -2.47 16.68 31.23
N ARG A 771 -2.17 17.82 31.83
CA ARG A 771 -2.00 19.08 31.11
C ARG A 771 -0.73 19.80 31.56
N LEU A 772 0.05 20.30 30.61
CA LEU A 772 1.28 21.04 30.86
C LEU A 772 1.02 22.52 31.17
N SER A 773 1.94 23.13 31.92
CA SER A 773 1.91 24.55 32.29
C SER A 773 2.00 25.53 31.10
N ASN A 774 2.45 25.07 29.92
CA ASN A 774 2.38 25.83 28.67
C ASN A 774 1.03 25.69 27.92
N GLY A 775 0.09 24.93 28.48
CA GLY A 775 -1.29 24.78 27.99
C GLY A 775 -1.57 23.46 27.27
N ILE A 776 -0.55 22.68 26.91
CA ILE A 776 -0.68 21.47 26.08
C ILE A 776 -1.35 20.33 26.88
N PRO A 777 -2.49 19.78 26.43
CA PRO A 777 -3.03 18.52 26.92
C PRO A 777 -2.22 17.34 26.37
N ILE A 778 -1.92 16.40 27.26
CA ILE A 778 -1.17 15.18 26.96
C ILE A 778 -2.04 13.99 27.35
N ASN A 779 -2.27 13.09 26.39
CA ASN A 779 -2.91 11.80 26.60
C ASN A 779 -1.84 10.71 26.41
N TYR A 780 -1.72 9.75 27.32
CA TYR A 780 -0.86 8.60 27.10
C TYR A 780 -1.43 7.28 27.60
N LYS A 781 -1.04 6.18 26.95
CA LYS A 781 -1.44 4.81 27.33
C LYS A 781 -0.23 3.87 27.28
N ILE A 782 0.13 3.32 28.43
CA ILE A 782 1.12 2.26 28.52
C ILE A 782 0.49 0.98 27.93
N SER A 783 1.15 0.37 26.95
CA SER A 783 0.63 -0.75 26.17
C SER A 783 1.73 -1.73 25.80
N LYS A 784 1.52 -3.03 26.10
CA LYS A 784 2.49 -4.09 25.83
C LYS A 784 2.23 -4.87 24.53
N THR A 785 1.32 -4.38 23.68
CA THR A 785 0.98 -5.01 22.40
C THR A 785 2.15 -4.97 21.41
N GLU A 786 2.89 -3.85 21.39
CA GLU A 786 4.03 -3.62 20.51
C GLU A 786 5.29 -3.49 21.39
N ALA A 787 5.93 -4.63 21.66
CA ALA A 787 7.02 -4.72 22.62
C ALA A 787 8.20 -3.81 22.24
N GLN A 788 8.64 -2.97 23.18
CA GLN A 788 9.71 -1.98 22.98
C GLN A 788 9.46 -0.96 21.85
N GLY A 789 8.23 -0.84 21.34
CA GLY A 789 7.80 0.18 20.38
C GLY A 789 6.97 1.30 21.01
N GLY A 790 6.77 2.37 20.25
CA GLY A 790 5.87 3.47 20.61
C GLY A 790 5.45 4.33 19.42
N VAL A 791 4.25 4.92 19.55
CA VAL A 791 3.66 5.87 18.61
C VAL A 791 3.29 7.15 19.36
N MET A 792 3.69 8.30 18.83
CA MET A 792 3.33 9.63 19.32
C MET A 792 2.68 10.43 18.19
N ARG A 793 1.48 10.96 18.42
CA ARG A 793 0.76 11.78 17.46
C ARG A 793 0.45 13.16 18.07
N LEU A 794 1.01 14.21 17.47
CA LEU A 794 0.54 15.59 17.66
C LEU A 794 -0.66 15.82 16.74
N ILE A 795 -1.71 16.44 17.28
CA ILE A 795 -2.85 16.98 16.56
C ILE A 795 -2.92 18.48 16.86
N VAL A 796 -3.20 19.30 15.84
CA VAL A 796 -3.37 20.75 15.95
C VAL A 796 -4.70 21.13 15.30
N GLY A 797 -5.56 21.82 16.04
CA GLY A 797 -6.89 22.19 15.57
C GLY A 797 -6.88 23.30 14.51
N GLY A 798 -7.75 23.18 13.51
CA GLY A 798 -8.04 24.22 12.51
C GLY A 798 -7.85 23.76 11.07
N GLY A 799 -6.74 23.06 10.79
CA GLY A 799 -6.46 22.46 9.47
C GLY A 799 -6.64 23.47 8.34
N ARG A 800 -7.30 23.04 7.25
CA ARG A 800 -7.69 23.93 6.14
C ARG A 800 -8.93 24.80 6.44
N ALA A 801 -9.76 24.44 7.43
CA ALA A 801 -10.91 25.25 7.83
C ALA A 801 -10.51 26.59 8.46
N ALA A 802 -9.27 26.71 8.95
CA ALA A 802 -8.64 27.95 9.37
C ALA A 802 -8.18 28.87 8.20
N GLU A 803 -8.19 28.40 6.94
CA GLU A 803 -7.87 29.25 5.79
C GLU A 803 -8.93 30.33 5.57
N SER A 804 -8.48 31.56 5.27
CA SER A 804 -9.34 32.67 4.84
C SER A 804 -9.65 32.58 3.34
N PRO A 805 -10.67 33.29 2.83
CA PRO A 805 -11.00 33.30 1.39
C PRO A 805 -9.84 33.75 0.47
N GLU A 806 -8.91 34.53 1.01
CA GLU A 806 -7.71 35.07 0.33
C GLU A 806 -6.48 34.16 0.48
N SER A 807 -6.49 33.21 1.42
CA SER A 807 -5.36 32.35 1.78
C SER A 807 -5.62 30.86 1.50
N LYS A 808 -6.50 30.57 0.54
CA LYS A 808 -6.82 29.22 0.04
C LYS A 808 -5.57 28.43 -0.34
N GLY A 809 -5.44 27.22 0.21
CA GLY A 809 -4.31 26.32 0.02
C GLY A 809 -3.06 26.69 0.83
N SER A 810 -3.06 27.76 1.61
CA SER A 810 -1.88 28.19 2.37
C SER A 810 -1.46 27.16 3.43
N VAL A 811 -2.41 26.43 4.03
CA VAL A 811 -2.11 25.40 5.04
C VAL A 811 -1.58 24.15 4.36
N VAL A 812 -2.25 23.68 3.30
CA VAL A 812 -1.84 22.44 2.60
C VAL A 812 -0.46 22.59 1.93
N VAL A 813 -0.18 23.76 1.33
CA VAL A 813 1.14 24.11 0.79
C VAL A 813 2.17 24.34 1.90
N GLY A 814 1.79 24.97 3.01
CA GLY A 814 2.69 25.25 4.13
C GLY A 814 3.14 23.99 4.87
N VAL A 815 2.21 23.07 5.14
CA VAL A 815 2.51 21.77 5.78
C VAL A 815 3.42 20.93 4.88
N ARG A 816 3.19 20.92 3.56
CA ARG A 816 4.12 20.30 2.60
C ARG A 816 5.46 21.03 2.51
N THR A 817 5.49 22.36 2.62
CA THR A 817 6.74 23.16 2.64
C THR A 817 7.62 22.78 3.83
N LEU A 818 7.03 22.63 5.02
CA LEU A 818 7.77 22.20 6.21
C LEU A 818 8.31 20.77 6.07
N SER A 819 7.51 19.85 5.53
CA SER A 819 7.92 18.48 5.21
C SER A 819 9.02 18.40 4.14
N GLU A 820 8.97 19.23 3.10
CA GLU A 820 9.99 19.32 2.05
C GLU A 820 11.26 20.09 2.46
N GLY A 821 11.18 20.87 3.53
CA GLY A 821 12.33 21.52 4.16
C GLY A 821 13.15 20.52 4.98
N GLY A 822 12.50 19.77 5.88
CA GLY A 822 13.13 18.72 6.70
C GLY A 822 14.25 19.20 7.63
N ARG A 823 14.46 20.52 7.75
CA ARG A 823 15.56 21.16 8.45
C ARG A 823 15.09 21.76 9.77
N VAL A 824 15.80 21.49 10.88
CA VAL A 824 15.49 22.07 12.20
C VAL A 824 16.74 22.63 12.87
N GLY A 825 16.64 23.88 13.34
CA GLY A 825 17.78 24.63 13.87
C GLY A 825 18.98 24.66 12.91
N ASP A 826 20.16 24.44 13.47
CA ASP A 826 21.41 24.45 12.70
C ASP A 826 21.63 23.17 11.87
N PHE A 827 21.01 22.04 12.25
CA PHE A 827 21.16 20.76 11.55
C PHE A 827 20.58 20.81 10.14
N SER A 828 21.28 20.22 9.17
CA SER A 828 20.79 20.11 7.78
C SER A 828 19.71 19.03 7.63
N ARG A 829 18.96 19.04 6.51
CA ARG A 829 17.97 17.99 6.19
C ARG A 829 18.62 16.60 6.19
N GLU A 830 19.84 16.53 5.65
CA GLU A 830 20.66 15.32 5.59
C GLU A 830 20.99 14.77 6.98
N GLN A 831 21.32 15.66 7.93
CA GLN A 831 21.61 15.27 9.31
C GLN A 831 20.36 14.80 10.06
N VAL A 832 19.21 15.43 9.82
CA VAL A 832 17.92 15.06 10.42
C VAL A 832 17.42 13.72 9.88
N GLU A 833 17.49 13.48 8.56
CA GLU A 833 17.09 12.19 7.98
C GLU A 833 18.00 11.05 8.47
N LEU A 834 19.33 11.27 8.60
CA LEU A 834 20.23 10.27 9.21
C LEU A 834 20.00 10.07 10.72
N PHE A 835 19.66 11.13 11.46
CA PHE A 835 19.29 11.02 12.87
C PHE A 835 18.04 10.15 13.06
N CYS A 836 17.03 10.30 12.19
CA CYS A 836 15.85 9.45 12.19
C CYS A 836 16.19 7.99 11.89
N VAL A 837 17.02 7.72 10.87
CA VAL A 837 17.45 6.34 10.52
C VAL A 837 18.20 5.68 11.68
N ASN A 838 19.14 6.37 12.33
CA ASN A 838 19.92 5.83 13.46
C ASN A 838 19.05 5.40 14.66
N HIS A 839 17.94 6.11 14.90
CA HIS A 839 17.03 5.87 16.02
C HIS A 839 15.76 5.10 15.63
N LEU A 840 15.67 4.63 14.37
CA LEU A 840 14.49 4.01 13.75
C LEU A 840 13.20 4.82 13.98
N ILE A 841 13.28 6.13 13.74
CA ILE A 841 12.14 7.05 13.79
C ILE A 841 11.53 7.17 12.39
N ASN A 842 10.24 6.86 12.26
CA ASN A 842 9.44 7.24 11.12
C ASN A 842 8.56 8.43 11.50
N CYS A 843 8.59 9.52 10.72
CA CYS A 843 7.86 10.76 11.00
C CYS A 843 7.04 11.16 9.76
N SER A 844 5.71 11.27 9.90
CA SER A 844 4.83 11.86 8.89
C SER A 844 4.23 13.18 9.36
N LEU A 845 3.95 14.07 8.41
CA LEU A 845 3.36 15.39 8.63
C LEU A 845 2.30 15.64 7.56
N GLU A 846 1.05 15.78 7.98
CA GLU A 846 -0.13 15.84 7.12
C GLU A 846 -1.10 16.95 7.57
N SER A 847 -1.97 17.40 6.67
CA SER A 847 -3.04 18.33 6.95
C SER A 847 -4.36 17.84 6.36
N THR A 848 -5.36 17.65 7.22
CA THR A 848 -6.75 17.42 6.83
C THR A 848 -7.50 18.74 6.78
N GLU A 849 -8.79 18.68 6.49
CA GLU A 849 -9.66 19.84 6.46
C GLU A 849 -9.86 20.46 7.86
N GLU A 850 -9.77 19.67 8.93
CA GLU A 850 -10.00 20.11 10.32
C GLU A 850 -8.74 20.14 11.20
N PHE A 851 -7.67 19.44 10.82
CA PHE A 851 -6.45 19.28 11.65
C PHE A 851 -5.15 19.38 10.85
N ILE A 852 -4.08 19.79 11.52
CA ILE A 852 -2.70 19.46 11.13
C ILE A 852 -2.24 18.34 12.07
N SER A 853 -1.66 17.27 11.55
CA SER A 853 -1.19 16.14 12.38
C SER A 853 0.22 15.71 12.03
N MET A 854 0.99 15.39 13.06
CA MET A 854 2.34 14.85 12.94
C MET A 854 2.44 13.56 13.74
N GLU A 855 2.77 12.45 13.09
CA GLU A 855 2.89 11.13 13.73
C GLU A 855 4.34 10.64 13.69
N PHE A 856 4.81 10.17 14.84
CA PHE A 856 6.10 9.53 15.03
C PHE A 856 5.88 8.07 15.42
N ARG A 857 6.52 7.13 14.72
CA ARG A 857 6.79 5.77 15.23
C ARG A 857 8.25 5.71 15.66
N PHE A 858 8.54 5.10 16.80
CA PHE A 858 9.88 5.04 17.38
C PHE A 858 10.05 3.77 18.23
N THR A 859 11.31 3.41 18.50
CA THR A 859 11.65 2.34 19.46
C THR A 859 12.00 2.94 20.83
N LEU A 860 11.85 2.15 21.89
CA LEU A 860 12.29 2.50 23.24
C LEU A 860 13.79 2.21 23.49
N ARG A 861 14.43 1.46 22.59
CA ARG A 861 15.88 1.19 22.59
C ARG A 861 16.67 2.42 22.17
N ASP A 862 17.94 2.48 22.55
CA ASP A 862 18.91 3.51 22.15
C ASP A 862 18.39 4.96 22.25
N ASN A 863 17.53 5.22 23.25
CA ASN A 863 16.84 6.50 23.45
C ASN A 863 15.94 6.95 22.28
N GLY A 864 15.47 6.06 21.40
CA GLY A 864 14.61 6.39 20.26
C GLY A 864 13.37 7.23 20.60
N MET A 865 12.73 6.95 21.76
CA MET A 865 11.67 7.80 22.32
C MET A 865 12.15 9.24 22.59
N ARG A 866 13.29 9.41 23.29
CA ARG A 866 13.85 10.75 23.54
C ARG A 866 14.24 11.45 22.24
N ALA A 867 14.77 10.72 21.27
CA ALA A 867 15.10 11.24 19.95
C ALA A 867 13.86 11.72 19.17
N ALA A 868 12.73 11.00 19.24
CA ALA A 868 11.46 11.45 18.66
C ALA A 868 10.91 12.70 19.36
N PHE A 869 10.98 12.76 20.70
CA PHE A 869 10.60 13.96 21.47
C PHE A 869 11.52 15.16 21.20
N GLN A 870 12.83 14.95 21.01
CA GLN A 870 13.78 15.98 20.59
C GLN A 870 13.41 16.53 19.21
N LEU A 871 13.14 15.66 18.24
CA LEU A 871 12.74 16.08 16.89
C LEU A 871 11.43 16.89 16.91
N LEU A 872 10.43 16.44 17.67
CA LEU A 872 9.18 17.19 17.85
C LEU A 872 9.41 18.57 18.47
N HIS A 873 10.18 18.66 19.57
CA HIS A 873 10.55 19.95 20.17
C HIS A 873 11.28 20.87 19.16
N MET A 874 12.21 20.31 18.38
CA MET A 874 12.98 21.06 17.37
C MET A 874 12.11 21.56 16.21
N VAL A 875 11.06 20.85 15.81
CA VAL A 875 10.08 21.39 14.84
C VAL A 875 9.25 22.53 15.47
N LEU A 876 8.84 22.38 16.72
CA LEU A 876 7.99 23.35 17.42
C LEU A 876 8.70 24.68 17.73
N GLU A 877 9.93 24.64 18.26
CA GLU A 877 10.72 25.83 18.61
C GLU A 877 11.60 26.35 17.45
N HIS A 878 12.08 25.45 16.58
CA HIS A 878 13.23 25.70 15.69
C HIS A 878 13.03 25.23 14.24
N SER A 879 11.79 25.14 13.74
CA SER A 879 11.51 24.82 12.34
C SER A 879 12.11 25.84 11.37
N VAL A 880 12.87 25.35 10.38
CA VAL A 880 13.45 26.18 9.32
C VAL A 880 12.59 26.06 8.06
N TRP A 881 12.22 27.21 7.50
CA TRP A 881 11.37 27.33 6.33
C TRP A 881 12.22 27.83 5.16
N LEU A 882 12.18 27.14 4.02
CA LEU A 882 13.09 27.34 2.89
C LEU A 882 12.32 27.63 1.59
N ASP A 883 12.80 28.58 0.79
CA ASP A 883 12.15 28.99 -0.47
C ASP A 883 12.11 27.87 -1.52
N ASP A 884 13.14 27.03 -1.61
CA ASP A 884 13.20 25.90 -2.53
C ASP A 884 12.17 24.80 -2.16
N ALA A 885 11.94 24.58 -0.87
CA ALA A 885 10.91 23.67 -0.36
C ALA A 885 9.49 24.21 -0.64
N PHE A 886 9.31 25.53 -0.55
CA PHE A 886 8.05 26.20 -0.92
C PHE A 886 7.79 26.13 -2.43
N ASP A 887 8.80 26.37 -3.26
CA ASP A 887 8.70 26.24 -4.72
C ASP A 887 8.37 24.79 -5.12
N ARG A 888 9.00 23.78 -4.49
CA ARG A 888 8.62 22.35 -4.66
C ARG A 888 7.16 22.10 -4.28
N ALA A 889 6.74 22.55 -3.09
CA ALA A 889 5.37 22.36 -2.62
C ALA A 889 4.33 23.02 -3.55
N ARG A 890 4.56 24.27 -3.96
CA ARG A 890 3.70 24.99 -4.91
C ARG A 890 3.63 24.28 -6.26
N GLN A 891 4.75 23.78 -6.78
CA GLN A 891 4.79 23.06 -8.06
C GLN A 891 4.07 21.69 -7.98
N LEU A 892 4.15 21.00 -6.84
CA LEU A 892 3.44 19.74 -6.60
C LEU A 892 1.91 19.93 -6.68
N TYR A 893 1.36 20.90 -5.95
CA TYR A 893 -0.08 21.20 -6.00
C TYR A 893 -0.52 21.77 -7.36
N LEU A 894 0.33 22.53 -8.06
CA LEU A 894 0.06 22.95 -9.44
C LEU A 894 -0.03 21.74 -10.39
N SER A 895 0.82 20.73 -10.20
CA SER A 895 0.75 19.47 -10.94
C SER A 895 -0.53 18.67 -10.60
N TYR A 896 -0.89 18.58 -9.32
CA TYR A 896 -2.13 17.93 -8.87
C TYR A 896 -3.38 18.62 -9.45
N TYR A 897 -3.45 19.95 -9.45
CA TYR A 897 -4.53 20.70 -10.11
C TYR A 897 -4.57 20.41 -11.63
N ARG A 898 -3.40 20.41 -12.29
CA ARG A 898 -3.25 20.02 -13.71
C ARG A 898 -3.58 18.54 -13.98
N SER A 899 -3.64 17.67 -12.96
CA SER A 899 -4.04 16.25 -13.06
C SER A 899 -5.56 16.05 -13.16
N ILE A 900 -6.36 16.95 -12.58
CA ILE A 900 -7.81 16.79 -12.40
C ILE A 900 -8.56 16.42 -13.70
N PRO A 901 -8.34 17.06 -14.86
CA PRO A 901 -9.06 16.71 -16.09
C PRO A 901 -8.59 15.40 -16.75
N LYS A 902 -7.55 14.73 -16.22
CA LYS A 902 -6.99 13.47 -16.74
C LYS A 902 -7.47 12.21 -15.99
N SER A 903 -8.32 12.36 -14.97
CA SER A 903 -9.08 11.26 -14.36
C SER A 903 -10.55 11.65 -14.26
N LEU A 904 -11.42 10.74 -14.68
CA LEU A 904 -12.88 10.91 -14.64
C LEU A 904 -13.38 10.97 -13.19
N GLU A 905 -12.74 10.21 -12.32
CA GLU A 905 -12.97 10.11 -10.88
C GLU A 905 -12.56 11.43 -10.21
N ARG A 906 -11.31 11.88 -10.41
CA ARG A 906 -10.79 13.13 -9.82
C ARG A 906 -11.58 14.36 -10.28
N SER A 907 -11.90 14.46 -11.58
CA SER A 907 -12.69 15.59 -12.09
C SER A 907 -14.12 15.61 -11.54
N THR A 908 -14.75 14.45 -11.39
CA THR A 908 -16.12 14.36 -10.86
C THR A 908 -16.14 14.60 -9.37
N ALA A 909 -15.19 14.05 -8.61
CA ALA A 909 -15.01 14.34 -7.19
C ALA A 909 -14.80 15.84 -6.92
N HIS A 910 -13.86 16.48 -7.63
CA HIS A 910 -13.57 17.92 -7.50
C HIS A 910 -14.80 18.79 -7.79
N LYS A 911 -15.58 18.48 -8.83
CA LYS A 911 -16.80 19.24 -9.18
C LYS A 911 -17.95 18.98 -8.21
N LEU A 912 -18.11 17.75 -7.73
CA LEU A 912 -19.09 17.36 -6.72
C LEU A 912 -18.82 18.07 -5.38
N MET A 913 -17.55 18.13 -4.98
CA MET A 913 -17.06 18.88 -3.82
C MET A 913 -17.45 20.37 -3.88
N LEU A 914 -17.07 21.06 -4.96
CA LEU A 914 -17.44 22.47 -5.17
C LEU A 914 -18.97 22.67 -5.20
N ALA A 915 -19.73 21.74 -5.77
CA ALA A 915 -21.19 21.81 -5.81
C ALA A 915 -21.86 21.61 -4.43
N MET A 916 -21.28 20.75 -3.57
CA MET A 916 -21.74 20.49 -2.20
C MET A 916 -21.41 21.64 -1.24
N LEU A 917 -20.19 22.18 -1.32
CA LEU A 917 -19.69 23.27 -0.47
C LEU A 917 -19.97 24.66 -1.03
N ASN A 918 -20.96 24.77 -1.93
CA ASN A 918 -21.45 26.05 -2.47
C ASN A 918 -20.34 26.94 -3.11
N GLY A 919 -19.31 26.32 -3.68
CA GLY A 919 -18.16 27.01 -4.29
C GLY A 919 -17.00 27.32 -3.34
N ASP A 920 -16.98 26.80 -2.11
CA ASP A 920 -15.81 26.95 -1.22
C ASP A 920 -14.62 26.13 -1.73
N GLU A 921 -13.60 26.82 -2.23
CA GLU A 921 -12.37 26.25 -2.79
C GLU A 921 -11.36 25.81 -1.71
N ARG A 922 -11.56 26.16 -0.43
CA ARG A 922 -10.63 25.82 0.68
C ARG A 922 -10.44 24.32 0.91
N PHE A 923 -11.29 23.49 0.32
CA PHE A 923 -11.33 22.03 0.54
C PHE A 923 -11.14 21.21 -0.75
N VAL A 924 -10.65 21.84 -1.83
CA VAL A 924 -10.21 21.15 -3.05
C VAL A 924 -8.74 21.45 -3.36
N GLU A 925 -8.19 20.92 -4.44
CA GLU A 925 -6.85 21.29 -4.93
C GLU A 925 -6.75 22.80 -5.17
N PRO A 926 -5.70 23.48 -4.64
CA PRO A 926 -5.53 24.92 -4.82
C PRO A 926 -5.47 25.32 -6.29
N THR A 927 -6.24 26.35 -6.67
CA THR A 927 -6.26 26.86 -8.04
C THR A 927 -4.95 27.59 -8.38
N PRO A 928 -4.51 27.69 -9.65
CA PRO A 928 -3.28 28.39 -10.01
C PRO A 928 -3.21 29.85 -9.50
N PRO A 929 -4.29 30.67 -9.59
CA PRO A 929 -4.29 32.00 -8.98
C PRO A 929 -4.18 32.00 -7.44
N SER A 930 -4.67 30.95 -6.77
CA SER A 930 -4.43 30.78 -5.32
C SER A 930 -2.95 30.52 -5.05
N LEU A 931 -2.34 29.59 -5.79
CA LEU A 931 -0.92 29.24 -5.67
C LEU A 931 0.02 30.41 -6.01
N GLU A 932 -0.32 31.23 -7.00
CA GLU A 932 0.41 32.44 -7.39
C GLU A 932 0.37 33.55 -6.31
N ASN A 933 -0.68 33.58 -5.48
CA ASN A 933 -0.81 34.53 -4.36
C ASN A 933 -0.10 34.08 -3.07
N LEU A 934 0.40 32.84 -3.00
CA LEU A 934 1.11 32.34 -1.82
C LEU A 934 2.55 32.83 -1.77
N THR A 935 3.06 33.01 -0.55
CA THR A 935 4.46 33.35 -0.25
C THR A 935 4.97 32.45 0.86
N LEU A 936 6.29 32.26 0.98
CA LEU A 936 6.90 31.48 2.06
C LEU A 936 6.41 31.96 3.44
N GLN A 937 6.31 33.28 3.64
CA GLN A 937 5.85 33.87 4.89
C GLN A 937 4.34 33.64 5.13
N SER A 938 3.48 33.79 4.11
CA SER A 938 2.04 33.58 4.31
C SER A 938 1.66 32.12 4.54
N VAL A 939 2.36 31.15 3.95
CA VAL A 939 2.15 29.73 4.27
C VAL A 939 2.73 29.33 5.63
N LYS A 940 3.88 29.91 6.01
CA LYS A 940 4.44 29.76 7.36
C LYS A 940 3.49 30.30 8.43
N ASP A 941 2.91 31.47 8.21
CA ASP A 941 1.96 32.08 9.13
C ASP A 941 0.64 31.29 9.19
N ALA A 942 0.13 30.79 8.05
CA ALA A 942 -1.09 29.98 8.03
C ALA A 942 -0.97 28.66 8.81
N VAL A 943 0.24 28.08 8.85
CA VAL A 943 0.55 26.88 9.64
C VAL A 943 0.88 27.24 11.08
N MET A 944 1.94 28.01 11.32
CA MET A 944 2.50 28.20 12.67
C MET A 944 1.59 29.00 13.62
N ASN A 945 0.66 29.82 13.11
CA ASN A 945 -0.36 30.46 13.97
C ASN A 945 -1.41 29.48 14.52
N GLN A 946 -1.46 28.22 14.05
CA GLN A 946 -2.29 27.16 14.65
C GLN A 946 -1.58 26.46 15.81
N PHE A 947 -0.24 26.46 15.82
CA PHE A 947 0.60 25.81 16.83
C PHE A 947 0.65 26.63 18.13
N VAL A 948 -0.47 26.62 18.85
CA VAL A 948 -0.70 27.30 20.13
C VAL A 948 -0.98 26.26 21.19
N GLY A 949 -0.40 26.40 22.38
CA GLY A 949 -0.41 25.35 23.42
C GLY A 949 -1.80 24.82 23.80
N ASN A 950 -2.86 25.64 23.75
CA ASN A 950 -4.24 25.23 24.02
C ASN A 950 -5.03 24.70 22.80
N ASN A 951 -4.44 24.75 21.61
CA ASN A 951 -5.01 24.28 20.33
C ASN A 951 -4.26 23.04 19.77
N MET A 952 -3.26 22.56 20.50
CA MET A 952 -2.55 21.31 20.24
C MET A 952 -3.03 20.22 21.20
N GLU A 953 -2.84 18.95 20.84
CA GLU A 953 -2.93 17.78 21.71
C GLU A 953 -1.83 16.78 21.32
N VAL A 954 -1.17 16.14 22.29
CA VAL A 954 -0.24 15.03 22.02
C VAL A 954 -0.74 13.75 22.66
N SER A 955 -0.98 12.73 21.83
CA SER A 955 -1.37 11.38 22.23
C SER A 955 -0.20 10.40 22.04
N ILE A 956 0.21 9.67 23.09
CA ILE A 956 1.34 8.70 23.04
C ILE A 956 0.92 7.29 23.52
N VAL A 957 1.30 6.24 22.78
CA VAL A 957 1.06 4.83 23.14
C VAL A 957 2.33 4.02 22.99
N GLY A 958 2.67 3.15 23.96
CA GLY A 958 3.87 2.29 23.87
C GLY A 958 4.24 1.56 25.17
N ASP A 959 5.33 0.80 25.13
CA ASP A 959 5.77 -0.13 26.19
C ASP A 959 6.71 0.52 27.24
N PHE A 960 6.49 1.78 27.57
CA PHE A 960 7.33 2.62 28.45
C PHE A 960 6.87 2.65 29.93
N SER A 961 7.76 3.06 30.84
CA SER A 961 7.37 3.38 32.23
C SER A 961 6.63 4.72 32.35
N GLU A 962 5.87 4.87 33.43
CA GLU A 962 5.13 6.11 33.76
C GLU A 962 6.10 7.28 34.03
N GLU A 963 7.22 6.99 34.68
CA GLU A 963 8.30 7.93 34.98
C GLU A 963 9.10 8.33 33.72
N GLU A 964 9.33 7.39 32.80
CA GLU A 964 10.05 7.62 31.55
C GLU A 964 9.29 8.57 30.62
N ILE A 965 7.99 8.33 30.42
CA ILE A 965 7.15 9.18 29.58
C ILE A 965 6.94 10.56 30.21
N GLU A 966 6.71 10.65 31.53
CA GLU A 966 6.54 11.95 32.19
C GLU A 966 7.82 12.78 32.23
N SER A 967 9.00 12.15 32.31
CA SER A 967 10.26 12.87 32.07
C SER A 967 10.28 13.45 30.66
N CYS A 968 10.13 12.63 29.61
CA CYS A 968 10.19 13.09 28.22
C CYS A 968 9.17 14.20 27.90
N VAL A 969 7.96 14.08 28.45
CA VAL A 969 6.89 15.08 28.33
C VAL A 969 7.28 16.40 29.02
N LEU A 970 7.84 16.38 30.23
CA LEU A 970 8.27 17.60 30.93
C LEU A 970 9.57 18.19 30.36
N ASP A 971 10.50 17.34 29.94
CA ASP A 971 11.79 17.67 29.32
C ASP A 971 11.58 18.42 28.00
N TYR A 972 10.82 17.84 27.08
CA TYR A 972 10.74 18.30 25.70
C TYR A 972 9.43 19.00 25.34
N LEU A 973 8.26 18.52 25.78
CA LEU A 973 6.98 19.17 25.46
C LEU A 973 6.65 20.32 26.41
N GLY A 974 7.01 20.19 27.70
CA GLY A 974 6.82 21.24 28.71
C GLY A 974 7.71 22.47 28.53
N THR A 975 8.83 22.33 27.81
CA THR A 975 9.79 23.43 27.55
C THR A 975 9.47 24.26 26.30
N VAL A 976 8.57 23.78 25.43
CA VAL A 976 8.04 24.55 24.28
C VAL A 976 7.35 25.83 24.77
N ARG A 977 7.56 26.94 24.07
CA ARG A 977 6.96 28.24 24.40
C ARG A 977 5.43 28.16 24.36
N ALA A 978 4.81 28.63 25.43
CA ALA A 978 3.40 29.02 25.39
C ALA A 978 3.25 30.26 24.48
N THR A 979 2.83 30.05 23.23
CA THR A 979 2.51 31.11 22.26
C THR A 979 1.32 31.94 22.77
N ARG A 980 1.58 33.00 23.56
CA ARG A 980 0.53 33.81 24.23
C ARG A 980 -0.22 34.76 23.28
N ASN A 981 -0.95 34.19 22.32
CA ASN A 981 -1.98 34.88 21.54
C ASN A 981 -3.37 34.34 21.94
N SER A 982 -3.72 34.49 23.23
CA SER A 982 -5.02 34.07 23.78
C SER A 982 -6.23 34.82 23.20
N ASP A 983 -5.99 35.99 22.59
CA ASP A 983 -7.02 36.99 22.32
C ASP A 983 -7.53 36.96 20.87
N ARG A 984 -6.94 36.09 20.02
CA ARG A 984 -7.56 35.66 18.77
C ARG A 984 -8.30 34.35 19.01
N ALA A 985 -9.59 34.45 19.31
CA ALA A 985 -10.52 33.42 18.88
C ALA A 985 -10.35 33.25 17.37
N GLN A 986 -10.04 32.04 16.89
CA GLN A 986 -9.98 31.78 15.46
C GLN A 986 -11.40 31.91 14.89
N GLU A 987 -11.65 32.97 14.12
CA GLU A 987 -12.90 33.18 13.38
C GLU A 987 -12.97 32.20 12.20
N PHE A 988 -13.23 30.93 12.51
CA PHE A 988 -13.48 29.89 11.51
C PHE A 988 -14.64 30.33 10.61
N SER A 989 -14.35 30.61 9.34
CA SER A 989 -15.38 30.95 8.36
C SER A 989 -16.31 29.74 8.17
N PRO A 990 -17.57 29.81 8.65
CA PRO A 990 -18.41 28.63 8.82
C PRO A 990 -18.77 27.99 7.48
N ILE A 991 -18.76 26.66 7.44
CA ILE A 991 -18.77 25.91 6.18
C ILE A 991 -20.21 25.71 5.70
N PHE A 992 -20.59 26.48 4.68
CA PHE A 992 -21.96 26.53 4.17
C PHE A 992 -22.24 25.40 3.16
N PHE A 993 -22.52 24.21 3.67
CA PHE A 993 -23.18 23.15 2.89
C PHE A 993 -24.45 23.67 2.22
N ARG A 994 -24.55 23.48 0.90
CA ARG A 994 -25.68 23.97 0.10
C ARG A 994 -27.03 23.51 0.70
N PRO A 995 -27.99 24.43 0.97
CA PRO A 995 -29.31 24.05 1.47
C PRO A 995 -30.03 23.18 0.45
N SER A 996 -30.97 22.34 0.92
CA SER A 996 -31.66 21.33 0.10
C SER A 996 -32.21 21.92 -1.21
N PRO A 997 -31.69 21.53 -2.39
CA PRO A 997 -32.05 22.19 -3.63
C PRO A 997 -33.37 21.67 -4.19
N SER A 998 -34.27 22.59 -4.56
CA SER A 998 -35.28 22.33 -5.59
C SER A 998 -34.65 22.29 -7.00
N ASP A 999 -33.52 22.98 -7.18
CA ASP A 999 -33.06 23.48 -8.49
C ASP A 999 -31.84 22.74 -9.08
N LEU A 1000 -31.21 21.83 -8.33
CA LEU A 1000 -30.01 21.12 -8.77
C LEU A 1000 -30.08 19.63 -8.37
N GLN A 1001 -30.82 18.85 -9.16
CA GLN A 1001 -31.06 17.43 -8.92
C GLN A 1001 -29.94 16.52 -9.49
N SER A 1002 -29.14 17.03 -10.43
CA SER A 1002 -27.96 16.34 -10.97
C SER A 1002 -27.01 17.33 -11.62
N GLN A 1003 -25.75 16.93 -11.78
CA GLN A 1003 -24.75 17.61 -12.62
C GLN A 1003 -24.12 16.55 -13.53
N GLN A 1004 -24.00 16.85 -14.83
CA GLN A 1004 -23.31 15.99 -15.78
C GLN A 1004 -21.94 16.59 -16.11
N VAL A 1005 -20.93 15.74 -16.22
CA VAL A 1005 -19.56 16.12 -16.54
C VAL A 1005 -19.09 15.28 -17.72
N PHE A 1006 -18.98 15.90 -18.88
CA PHE A 1006 -18.36 15.30 -20.05
C PHE A 1006 -16.87 15.65 -20.05
N LEU A 1007 -16.01 14.62 -20.11
CA LEU A 1007 -14.58 14.74 -20.32
C LEU A 1007 -14.22 14.07 -21.64
N LYS A 1008 -13.09 14.46 -22.23
CA LYS A 1008 -12.48 13.70 -23.30
C LYS A 1008 -11.57 12.64 -22.68
N ASP A 1009 -12.01 11.38 -22.72
CA ASP A 1009 -11.22 10.22 -22.30
C ASP A 1009 -10.72 9.46 -23.54
N THR A 1010 -9.88 8.43 -23.35
CA THR A 1010 -9.51 7.49 -24.42
C THR A 1010 -10.54 6.37 -24.62
N ASP A 1011 -11.46 6.21 -23.68
CA ASP A 1011 -12.33 5.04 -23.54
C ASP A 1011 -13.78 5.44 -23.23
N GLU A 1012 -14.77 4.69 -23.71
CA GLU A 1012 -16.18 4.93 -23.43
C GLU A 1012 -16.56 4.40 -22.04
N ARG A 1013 -16.42 5.25 -21.02
CA ARG A 1013 -16.79 4.95 -19.63
C ARG A 1013 -17.54 6.11 -18.99
N ALA A 1014 -18.37 5.80 -17.98
CA ALA A 1014 -19.14 6.80 -17.24
C ALA A 1014 -19.17 6.44 -15.75
N CYS A 1015 -18.77 7.39 -14.90
CA CYS A 1015 -18.92 7.25 -13.45
C CYS A 1015 -20.23 7.91 -12.97
N ALA A 1016 -20.93 7.25 -12.06
CA ALA A 1016 -21.96 7.88 -11.25
C ALA A 1016 -21.45 8.07 -9.81
N TYR A 1017 -21.64 9.27 -9.28
CA TYR A 1017 -21.45 9.62 -7.88
C TYR A 1017 -22.75 10.24 -7.37
N ILE A 1018 -23.20 9.78 -6.20
CA ILE A 1018 -24.36 10.34 -5.50
C ILE A 1018 -23.86 10.66 -4.09
N ALA A 1019 -23.78 11.95 -3.78
CA ALA A 1019 -23.40 12.44 -2.46
C ALA A 1019 -24.39 13.50 -2.00
N GLY A 1020 -24.53 13.63 -0.69
CA GLY A 1020 -25.43 14.58 -0.05
C GLY A 1020 -25.31 14.49 1.47
N PRO A 1021 -25.75 15.52 2.21
CA PRO A 1021 -25.63 15.57 3.66
C PRO A 1021 -26.52 14.51 4.33
N ALA A 1022 -25.90 13.46 4.86
CA ALA A 1022 -26.55 12.50 5.75
C ALA A 1022 -26.54 13.04 7.20
N PRO A 1023 -27.59 12.85 8.00
CA PRO A 1023 -27.54 13.18 9.43
C PRO A 1023 -26.53 12.28 10.14
N ASN A 1024 -25.72 12.87 11.03
CA ASN A 1024 -24.75 12.09 11.80
C ASN A 1024 -25.47 11.02 12.66
N ARG A 1025 -24.90 9.81 12.70
CA ARG A 1025 -25.36 8.66 13.51
C ARG A 1025 -24.45 8.37 14.70
N TRP A 1026 -23.31 9.03 14.81
CA TRP A 1026 -22.24 8.76 15.78
C TRP A 1026 -21.77 10.08 16.37
N GLY A 1027 -22.33 10.49 17.51
CA GLY A 1027 -21.93 11.71 18.19
C GLY A 1027 -22.71 11.94 19.48
N PHE A 1028 -22.02 12.52 20.45
CA PHE A 1028 -22.60 13.14 21.64
C PHE A 1028 -22.57 14.67 21.45
N THR A 1029 -23.36 15.40 22.24
CA THR A 1029 -23.23 16.86 22.31
C THR A 1029 -21.94 17.27 23.04
N VAL A 1030 -21.58 18.55 22.99
CA VAL A 1030 -20.48 19.12 23.82
C VAL A 1030 -20.74 18.88 25.31
N ASP A 1031 -22.01 18.83 25.71
CA ASP A 1031 -22.49 18.57 27.07
C ASP A 1031 -22.56 17.05 27.41
N SER A 1032 -22.02 16.18 26.53
CA SER A 1032 -22.02 14.72 26.64
C SER A 1032 -23.39 14.02 26.62
N GLU A 1033 -24.46 14.68 26.20
CA GLU A 1033 -25.75 14.02 25.94
C GLU A 1033 -25.71 13.19 24.64
N ASP A 1034 -26.40 12.06 24.63
CA ASP A 1034 -26.65 11.29 23.40
C ASP A 1034 -27.48 12.16 22.42
N LEU A 1035 -27.02 12.28 21.16
CA LEU A 1035 -27.66 13.14 20.16
C LEU A 1035 -29.12 12.73 19.86
N LEU A 1036 -29.47 11.45 19.99
CA LEU A 1036 -30.85 10.96 19.87
C LEU A 1036 -31.68 11.27 21.12
N GLU A 1037 -31.11 11.26 22.33
CA GLU A 1037 -31.83 11.74 23.52
C GLU A 1037 -32.06 13.25 23.45
N SER A 1038 -31.06 14.05 23.07
CA SER A 1038 -31.21 15.49 22.85
C SER A 1038 -32.33 15.81 21.83
N ILE A 1039 -32.36 15.07 20.70
CA ILE A 1039 -33.43 15.20 19.68
C ILE A 1039 -34.80 14.71 20.20
N ARG A 1040 -34.87 13.64 21.00
CA ARG A 1040 -36.13 13.15 21.60
C ARG A 1040 -36.66 14.10 22.66
N ASN A 1041 -35.81 14.59 23.54
CA ASN A 1041 -36.18 15.49 24.64
C ASN A 1041 -36.70 16.82 24.08
N THR A 1042 -36.08 17.32 22.99
CA THR A 1042 -36.63 18.44 22.21
C THR A 1042 -38.04 18.14 21.71
N SER A 1043 -38.31 16.94 21.18
CA SER A 1043 -39.65 16.56 20.69
C SER A 1043 -40.72 16.36 21.77
N THR A 1044 -40.34 16.32 23.06
CA THR A 1044 -41.27 16.25 24.20
C THR A 1044 -41.51 17.58 24.89
N ALA A 1045 -40.63 18.57 24.73
CA ALA A 1045 -40.80 19.90 25.34
C ALA A 1045 -41.94 20.69 24.69
N ASP A 1046 -41.99 20.74 23.35
CA ASP A 1046 -42.94 21.55 22.57
C ASP A 1046 -44.39 21.00 22.57
N VAL A 1047 -44.68 19.94 23.33
CA VAL A 1047 -46.03 19.34 23.45
C VAL A 1047 -46.80 19.88 24.67
N ALA A 1048 -46.13 20.64 25.56
CA ALA A 1048 -46.73 21.14 26.80
C ALA A 1048 -47.55 22.44 26.64
N GLU A 1049 -47.18 23.34 25.72
CA GLU A 1049 -47.85 24.64 25.53
C GLU A 1049 -48.13 25.00 24.06
N SER A 1050 -49.25 24.52 23.53
CA SER A 1050 -50.22 25.34 22.75
C SER A 1050 -51.38 24.49 22.21
N GLN A 1051 -52.60 24.96 22.44
CA GLN A 1051 -53.79 24.50 21.71
C GLN A 1051 -54.22 25.55 20.68
N SER A 1052 -55.12 25.16 19.78
CA SER A 1052 -55.78 25.93 18.70
C SER A 1052 -54.94 26.38 17.48
N GLU A 1053 -54.97 25.53 16.46
CA GLU A 1053 -55.36 25.86 15.07
C GLU A 1053 -54.63 26.95 14.27
N GLU A 1054 -53.40 26.68 13.78
CA GLU A 1054 -52.99 27.13 12.42
C GLU A 1054 -52.01 26.15 11.71
N LEU A 1055 -52.30 24.85 11.80
CA LEU A 1055 -51.45 23.78 11.28
C LEU A 1055 -51.40 23.70 9.74
N HIS A 1056 -50.32 24.20 9.13
CA HIS A 1056 -49.60 23.43 8.10
C HIS A 1056 -48.18 23.90 7.70
N MET A 1057 -47.72 25.08 8.13
CA MET A 1057 -46.43 25.65 7.67
C MET A 1057 -45.22 25.36 8.59
N GLU A 1058 -45.41 25.27 9.90
CA GLU A 1058 -44.30 25.37 10.86
C GLU A 1058 -43.45 24.11 11.01
N GLY A 1059 -44.01 22.91 10.79
CA GLY A 1059 -43.25 21.65 10.88
C GLY A 1059 -42.04 21.61 9.92
N LYS A 1060 -42.13 22.28 8.76
CA LYS A 1060 -40.98 22.48 7.86
C LYS A 1060 -39.95 23.45 8.43
N ALA A 1061 -40.38 24.51 9.12
CA ALA A 1061 -39.48 25.49 9.72
C ALA A 1061 -38.66 24.87 10.85
N VAL A 1062 -39.31 24.14 11.77
CA VAL A 1062 -38.64 23.43 12.87
C VAL A 1062 -37.65 22.37 12.35
N GLN A 1063 -38.06 21.55 11.38
CA GLN A 1063 -37.18 20.54 10.78
C GLN A 1063 -36.01 21.16 10.01
N THR A 1064 -36.22 22.30 9.34
CA THR A 1064 -35.15 23.07 8.68
C THR A 1064 -34.21 23.73 9.70
N HIS A 1065 -34.74 24.18 10.84
CA HIS A 1065 -33.94 24.74 11.93
C HIS A 1065 -33.06 23.67 12.59
N LEU A 1066 -33.61 22.48 12.87
CA LEU A 1066 -32.84 21.35 13.39
C LEU A 1066 -31.78 20.88 12.38
N GLN A 1067 -32.10 20.79 11.08
CA GLN A 1067 -31.10 20.51 10.05
C GLN A 1067 -30.02 21.60 9.95
N ARG A 1068 -30.37 22.88 10.14
CA ARG A 1068 -29.39 23.98 10.19
C ARG A 1068 -28.49 23.88 11.42
N LYS A 1069 -29.04 23.53 12.59
CA LYS A 1069 -28.27 23.31 13.83
C LYS A 1069 -27.33 22.10 13.70
N LEU A 1070 -27.78 21.00 13.10
CA LEU A 1070 -26.96 19.81 12.83
C LEU A 1070 -25.84 20.08 11.81
N ARG A 1071 -26.14 20.78 10.71
CA ARG A 1071 -25.13 21.17 9.69
C ARG A 1071 -24.14 22.23 10.19
N GLY A 1072 -24.50 22.98 11.23
CA GLY A 1072 -23.65 23.96 11.90
C GLY A 1072 -22.83 23.39 13.08
N HIS A 1073 -22.93 22.08 13.35
CA HIS A 1073 -22.08 21.41 14.32
C HIS A 1073 -20.67 21.22 13.72
N SER A 1074 -19.61 21.51 14.46
CA SER A 1074 -18.21 21.42 13.97
C SER A 1074 -17.92 20.08 13.28
N LEU A 1075 -18.04 18.98 14.02
CA LEU A 1075 -17.79 17.60 13.54
C LEU A 1075 -18.68 17.14 12.37
N PHE A 1076 -19.75 17.87 12.01
CA PHE A 1076 -20.59 17.50 10.86
C PHE A 1076 -19.80 17.57 9.55
N PHE A 1077 -18.88 18.54 9.45
CA PHE A 1077 -18.08 18.77 8.26
C PHE A 1077 -17.03 17.66 8.08
N GLY A 1078 -16.12 17.45 9.04
CA GLY A 1078 -15.08 16.42 8.96
C GLY A 1078 -15.62 15.01 8.74
N ILE A 1079 -16.73 14.63 9.39
CA ILE A 1079 -17.37 13.32 9.17
C ILE A 1079 -17.92 13.21 7.74
N THR A 1080 -18.54 14.28 7.20
CA THR A 1080 -19.04 14.28 5.81
C THR A 1080 -17.89 14.23 4.81
N MET A 1081 -16.78 14.93 5.09
CA MET A 1081 -15.58 14.93 4.26
C MET A 1081 -14.85 13.59 4.25
N GLY A 1082 -14.59 13.02 5.43
CA GLY A 1082 -13.92 11.72 5.57
C GLY A 1082 -14.68 10.60 4.87
N LEU A 1083 -16.00 10.52 5.05
CA LEU A 1083 -16.82 9.52 4.35
C LEU A 1083 -16.86 9.73 2.82
N LEU A 1084 -16.84 10.98 2.35
CA LEU A 1084 -16.79 11.25 0.91
C LEU A 1084 -15.42 10.89 0.31
N ALA A 1085 -14.33 11.22 1.02
CA ALA A 1085 -12.97 10.83 0.66
C ALA A 1085 -12.81 9.30 0.66
N GLU A 1086 -13.35 8.60 1.65
CA GLU A 1086 -13.38 7.13 1.70
C GLU A 1086 -14.16 6.53 0.52
N VAL A 1087 -15.31 7.09 0.15
CA VAL A 1087 -16.11 6.64 -1.02
C VAL A 1087 -15.42 6.93 -2.37
N ILE A 1088 -14.55 7.94 -2.44
CA ILE A 1088 -13.72 8.22 -3.62
C ILE A 1088 -12.50 7.27 -3.65
N ASN A 1089 -11.81 7.12 -2.52
CA ASN A 1089 -10.57 6.37 -2.40
C ASN A 1089 -10.79 4.86 -2.44
N SER A 1090 -11.94 4.35 -1.95
CA SER A 1090 -12.34 2.93 -2.10
C SER A 1090 -12.61 2.51 -3.54
N ARG A 1091 -12.64 3.45 -4.51
CA ARG A 1091 -12.60 3.16 -5.95
C ARG A 1091 -11.20 3.24 -6.58
N GLN A 1092 -10.24 3.91 -5.93
CA GLN A 1092 -8.82 3.90 -6.36
C GLN A 1092 -8.08 2.71 -5.75
N ASN A 1093 -8.29 2.45 -4.46
CA ASN A 1093 -7.82 1.25 -3.76
C ASN A 1093 -8.74 0.04 -4.06
N GLY A 1094 -9.20 -0.07 -5.30
CA GLY A 1094 -10.10 -1.12 -5.80
C GLY A 1094 -9.42 -2.48 -5.99
N HIS A 1095 -8.23 -2.70 -5.44
CA HIS A 1095 -7.58 -4.01 -5.32
C HIS A 1095 -8.27 -4.84 -4.23
N PHE A 1096 -9.54 -5.19 -4.47
CA PHE A 1096 -10.35 -6.10 -3.66
C PHE A 1096 -11.28 -6.96 -4.51
N SER A 1097 -10.66 -7.70 -5.44
CA SER A 1097 -11.04 -9.04 -5.87
C SER A 1097 -9.73 -9.80 -6.02
#